data_AF-A0A165TBE0-F1
#
_entry.id   AF-A0A165TBE0-F1
#
_cell.length_a   1.000
_cell.length_b   1.000
_cell.length_c   1.000
_cell.angle_alpha   90.00
_cell.angle_beta   90.00
_cell.angle_gamma   90.00
#
_symmetry.space_group_name_H-M   'P 1'
#
loop_
_entity.id
_entity.type
_entity.pdbx_description
1 polymer ?
#
loop_
_entity_poly.entity_id
_entity_poly.type
_entity_poly.pdbx_seq_one_letter_code
_entity_poly.pdbx_strand_id
1 'polypeptide(L)'
;MTRYTDRDSHFSVPQRPQEGANESLICHGLLGCSPVNPSIAISLNTLELYHHLRRRHPQLSIEAMTKALCNIHDVTYQNWYREQVSIAFDTYLDILRWVQKAVDKTLGRDDLNWRLHHTCPACNYKLKDEPHLSPSCLLAMDGNNSLKRLKNTGLADDRSFHSSYFLTREQVDKFKDEVKGNTRRQARNLPTDSDEVNPTNGENCPSSCTDRWKAGAAEHEKTALDIYDTTGIFVSACRHGIIVKACEMVQSGDLAKYPLAIEDHLLDEYGEDQGHGYDIACSFDTTIGRSGLVGPKARRLGLRLIVNSFHGYAHNRLCQLKNHLLYNPGTGIEDLETLECIFSRSNAVARTVRHATRFHWMQYIDLHFRQQDENSYEALGKFIFDNYRQALRIIADFTPEVKAMEKALGISCDNFSTWLDEERRFLTDLKDEPQEQVLKCAYVRALIQHCQADERWKAVSAQFVATPSQTAPQYAIEYRETLWLETACRTALDQLMVSIAAVGDLEQKLEIAERWTDAHPEYRKTLEYLRTRDFHRALDRLQQLVIQRLFELQKANMAGMGYKMRMSIGKALKARGKAIWTALKKYNTLASSMNPPAPILQWKDLVSYSFVAEFDLLKHSYSMRDVTSSPWTVPANREVMSKYFKILRAKEEVLSET
;
A
#
# COMPACT_ATOMS: atom_id res chain seq x y z
N MET A 1 -3.94 42.52 32.41
CA MET A 1 -2.92 41.72 33.13
C MET A 1 -2.97 42.10 34.61
N THR A 2 -4.00 41.63 35.31
CA THR A 2 -4.11 41.72 36.77
C THR A 2 -3.46 40.47 37.32
N ARG A 3 -2.36 40.63 38.08
CA ARG A 3 -1.70 39.53 38.77
C ARG A 3 -2.70 38.92 39.76
N TYR A 4 -2.90 37.60 39.69
CA TYR A 4 -3.64 36.82 40.67
C TYR A 4 -2.94 36.93 42.03
N THR A 5 -3.39 37.85 42.89
CA THR A 5 -2.89 38.06 44.25
C THR A 5 -3.95 37.73 45.30
N ASP A 6 -4.54 36.54 45.18
CA ASP A 6 -5.16 35.84 46.32
C ASP A 6 -5.30 34.36 45.92
N ARG A 7 -4.22 33.60 46.11
CA ARG A 7 -4.32 32.13 46.10
C ARG A 7 -4.57 31.72 47.53
N ASP A 8 -5.83 31.49 47.85
CA ASP A 8 -6.31 31.01 49.14
C ASP A 8 -5.45 29.83 49.59
N SER A 9 -4.61 30.04 50.61
CA SER A 9 -3.52 29.12 50.97
C SER A 9 -3.97 27.97 51.88
N HIS A 10 -5.27 27.81 52.12
CA HIS A 10 -5.79 26.83 53.07
C HIS A 10 -7.05 26.11 52.56
N PHE A 11 -6.92 25.41 51.42
CA PHE A 11 -7.85 24.32 51.11
C PHE A 11 -7.50 23.11 51.99
N SER A 12 -8.36 22.78 52.96
CA SER A 12 -8.18 21.63 53.85
C SER A 12 -9.20 20.53 53.50
N VAL A 13 -8.71 19.29 53.41
CA VAL A 13 -9.54 18.11 53.18
C VAL A 13 -9.62 17.33 54.50
N PRO A 14 -10.79 17.31 55.18
CA PRO A 14 -10.94 16.57 56.41
C PRO A 14 -10.92 15.06 56.14
N GLN A 15 -9.97 14.35 56.73
CA GLN A 15 -9.87 12.88 56.68
C GLN A 15 -10.54 12.26 57.90
N ARG A 16 -11.50 11.36 57.69
CA ARG A 16 -12.18 10.67 58.80
C ARG A 16 -11.26 9.63 59.45
N PRO A 17 -11.48 9.27 60.72
CA PRO A 17 -10.75 8.16 61.34
C PRO A 17 -10.92 6.88 60.51
N GLN A 18 -9.82 6.19 60.20
CA GLN A 18 -9.76 4.95 59.39
C GLN A 18 -10.04 5.10 57.89
N GLU A 19 -10.29 6.33 57.38
CA GLU A 19 -10.42 6.61 55.95
C GLU A 19 -9.04 6.81 55.31
N GLY A 20 -8.81 6.28 54.10
CA GLY A 20 -7.57 6.51 53.37
C GLY A 20 -7.48 7.93 52.81
N ALA A 21 -6.28 8.51 52.71
CA ALA A 21 -6.12 9.88 52.21
C ALA A 21 -6.70 10.08 50.79
N ASN A 22 -6.56 9.08 49.91
CA ASN A 22 -7.14 9.11 48.58
C ASN A 22 -8.68 9.01 48.57
N GLU A 23 -9.28 8.34 49.56
CA GLU A 23 -10.73 8.29 49.72
C GLU A 23 -11.28 9.66 50.11
N SER A 24 -10.64 10.34 51.08
CA SER A 24 -11.04 11.71 51.43
C SER A 24 -10.84 12.68 50.28
N LEU A 25 -9.71 12.58 49.54
CA LEU A 25 -9.42 13.44 48.40
C LEU A 25 -10.46 13.29 47.29
N ILE A 26 -10.83 12.06 46.91
CA ILE A 26 -11.75 11.83 45.79
C ILE A 26 -13.15 12.36 46.09
N CYS A 27 -13.60 12.27 47.35
CA CYS A 27 -14.86 12.89 47.80
C CYS A 27 -14.89 14.42 47.66
N HIS A 28 -13.72 15.06 47.59
CA HIS A 28 -13.57 16.50 47.38
C HIS A 28 -13.15 16.85 45.95
N GLY A 29 -13.25 15.90 45.00
CA GLY A 29 -12.91 16.11 43.61
C GLY A 29 -11.41 16.23 43.34
N LEU A 30 -10.57 15.66 44.20
CA LEU A 30 -9.11 15.59 44.05
C LEU A 30 -8.65 14.14 43.93
N LEU A 31 -7.65 13.88 43.10
CA LEU A 31 -7.04 12.56 42.96
C LEU A 31 -5.56 12.64 43.33
N GLY A 32 -5.15 11.89 44.35
CA GLY A 32 -3.77 11.86 44.81
C GLY A 32 -2.83 11.21 43.80
N CYS A 33 -1.58 11.68 43.75
CA CYS A 33 -0.55 11.16 42.85
C CYS A 33 0.25 9.98 43.45
N SER A 34 -0.11 9.50 44.65
CA SER A 34 0.47 8.33 45.30
C SER A 34 -0.61 7.55 46.06
N PRO A 35 -0.46 6.22 46.25
CA PRO A 35 -1.56 5.36 46.70
C PRO A 35 -1.90 5.47 48.20
N VAL A 36 -0.94 5.86 49.06
CA VAL A 36 -1.13 5.84 50.52
C VAL A 36 -1.11 7.24 51.12
N ASN A 37 -0.01 7.98 50.91
CA ASN A 37 0.20 9.32 51.48
C ASN A 37 0.52 10.30 50.34
N PRO A 38 -0.51 10.82 49.63
CA PRO A 38 -0.31 11.76 48.53
C PRO A 38 0.19 13.10 49.05
N SER A 39 1.37 13.52 48.58
CA SER A 39 1.88 14.88 48.81
C SER A 39 1.32 15.89 47.80
N ILE A 40 0.85 15.40 46.65
CA ILE A 40 0.27 16.19 45.56
C ILE A 40 -1.01 15.48 45.13
N ALA A 41 -2.05 16.28 44.87
CA ALA A 41 -3.29 15.83 44.29
C ALA A 41 -3.67 16.75 43.13
N ILE A 42 -4.31 16.18 42.11
CA ILE A 42 -4.80 16.91 40.93
C ILE A 42 -6.32 16.89 40.95
N SER A 43 -6.96 18.02 40.67
CA SER A 43 -8.43 18.06 40.61
C SER A 43 -8.98 17.23 39.45
N LEU A 44 -10.13 16.59 39.67
CA LEU A 44 -10.83 15.82 38.65
C LEU A 44 -11.15 16.68 37.42
N ASN A 45 -11.55 17.95 37.61
CA ASN A 45 -11.79 18.88 36.51
C ASN A 45 -10.53 19.11 35.65
N THR A 46 -9.34 19.13 36.26
CA THR A 46 -8.08 19.27 35.51
C THR A 46 -7.76 18.00 34.72
N LEU A 47 -7.99 16.83 35.32
CA LEU A 47 -7.79 15.53 34.65
C LEU A 47 -8.80 15.31 33.52
N GLU A 48 -10.06 15.73 33.72
CA GLU A 48 -11.13 15.73 32.72
C GLU A 48 -10.80 16.68 31.57
N LEU A 49 -10.36 17.91 31.88
CA LEU A 49 -9.90 18.85 30.86
C LEU A 49 -8.76 18.22 30.04
N TYR A 50 -7.75 17.64 30.69
CA TYR A 50 -6.66 16.98 29.98
C TYR A 50 -7.15 15.77 29.16
N HIS A 51 -8.10 15.00 29.67
CA HIS A 51 -8.73 13.89 28.96
C HIS A 51 -9.38 14.36 27.65
N HIS A 52 -10.20 15.41 27.68
CA HIS A 52 -10.83 15.98 26.49
C HIS A 52 -9.82 16.59 25.53
N LEU A 53 -8.87 17.39 26.04
CA LEU A 53 -7.82 17.98 25.23
C LEU A 53 -7.00 16.91 24.51
N ARG A 54 -6.64 15.82 25.20
CA ARG A 54 -5.85 14.74 24.62
C ARG A 54 -6.64 13.98 23.56
N ARG A 55 -7.93 13.75 23.74
CA ARG A 55 -8.79 13.12 22.73
C ARG A 55 -8.93 13.94 21.46
N ARG A 56 -9.07 15.27 21.59
CA ARG A 56 -9.21 16.20 20.45
C ARG A 56 -7.86 16.59 19.84
N HIS A 57 -6.79 16.61 20.63
CA HIS A 57 -5.44 16.96 20.24
C HIS A 57 -4.43 15.93 20.78
N PRO A 58 -4.32 14.75 20.15
CA PRO A 58 -3.49 13.63 20.64
C PRO A 58 -1.98 13.90 20.67
N GLN A 59 -1.52 15.03 20.11
CA GLN A 59 -0.14 15.50 20.21
C GLN A 59 0.17 16.16 21.56
N LEU A 60 -0.84 16.51 22.36
CA LEU A 60 -0.65 17.15 23.66
C LEU A 60 -0.08 16.15 24.68
N SER A 61 1.23 16.25 24.95
CA SER A 61 1.90 15.38 25.92
C SER A 61 1.54 15.74 27.37
N ILE A 62 1.63 14.74 28.25
CA ILE A 62 1.52 14.95 29.70
C ILE A 62 2.56 15.96 30.18
N GLU A 63 3.77 15.95 29.62
CA GLU A 63 4.82 16.91 29.95
C GLU A 63 4.40 18.35 29.63
N ALA A 64 3.81 18.59 28.46
CA ALA A 64 3.32 19.91 28.07
C ALA A 64 2.22 20.38 29.02
N MET A 65 1.26 19.50 29.35
CA MET A 65 0.22 19.79 30.34
C MET A 65 0.81 20.09 31.72
N THR A 66 1.77 19.28 32.17
CA THR A 66 2.45 19.45 33.47
C THR A 66 3.18 20.79 33.53
N LYS A 67 3.91 21.16 32.47
CA LYS A 67 4.59 22.47 32.38
C LYS A 67 3.59 23.63 32.42
N ALA A 68 2.44 23.49 31.75
CA ALA A 68 1.38 24.50 31.81
C ALA A 68 0.82 24.64 33.25
N LEU A 69 0.58 23.52 33.94
CA LEU A 69 0.17 23.52 35.35
C LEU A 69 1.24 24.18 36.24
N CYS A 70 2.50 23.79 36.10
CA CYS A 70 3.63 24.43 36.80
C CYS A 70 3.65 25.95 36.61
N ASN A 71 3.47 26.44 35.38
CA ASN A 71 3.42 27.87 35.08
C ASN A 71 2.18 28.55 35.71
N ILE A 72 1.01 27.91 35.65
CA ILE A 72 -0.23 28.42 36.27
C ILE A 72 -0.08 28.54 37.78
N HIS A 73 0.63 27.59 38.40
CA HIS A 73 0.88 27.52 39.84
C HIS A 73 2.18 28.22 40.28
N ASP A 74 2.91 28.86 39.37
CA ASP A 74 4.20 29.52 39.66
C ASP A 74 5.20 28.57 40.39
N VAL A 75 5.24 27.31 39.95
CA VAL A 75 6.15 26.27 40.46
C VAL A 75 7.15 25.90 39.37
N THR A 76 8.43 25.80 39.72
CA THR A 76 9.47 25.33 38.79
C THR A 76 9.19 23.88 38.36
N TYR A 77 9.10 23.64 37.06
CA TYR A 77 8.93 22.28 36.52
C TYR A 77 10.09 21.36 36.92
N GLN A 78 9.74 20.15 37.31
CA GLN A 78 10.65 19.07 37.67
C GLN A 78 10.14 17.77 37.07
N ASN A 79 11.05 16.85 36.71
CA ASN A 79 10.68 15.64 35.97
C ASN A 79 9.70 14.72 36.73
N TRP A 80 9.76 14.68 38.06
CA TRP A 80 8.84 13.87 38.86
C TRP A 80 7.41 14.41 38.87
N TYR A 81 7.18 15.70 38.60
CA TYR A 81 5.81 16.22 38.47
C TYR A 81 5.11 15.61 37.25
N ARG A 82 5.84 15.37 36.16
CA ARG A 82 5.30 14.67 34.98
C ARG A 82 4.84 13.26 35.35
N GLU A 83 5.64 12.56 36.16
CA GLU A 83 5.34 11.19 36.61
C GLU A 83 4.11 11.18 37.53
N GLN A 84 4.04 12.11 38.49
CA GLN A 84 2.89 12.26 39.38
C GLN A 84 1.59 12.57 38.62
N VAL A 85 1.62 13.50 37.67
CA VAL A 85 0.46 13.79 36.80
C VAL A 85 0.11 12.58 35.95
N SER A 86 1.10 11.83 35.45
CA SER A 86 0.85 10.59 34.70
C SER A 86 0.18 9.52 35.56
N ILE A 87 0.59 9.34 36.82
CA ILE A 87 0.00 8.38 37.75
C ILE A 87 -1.46 8.75 38.05
N ALA A 88 -1.72 10.03 38.36
CA ALA A 88 -3.07 10.52 38.58
C ALA A 88 -3.94 10.35 37.33
N PHE A 89 -3.41 10.68 36.14
CA PHE A 89 -4.15 10.52 34.89
C PHE A 89 -4.43 9.05 34.54
N ASP A 90 -3.46 8.15 34.74
CA ASP A 90 -3.65 6.71 34.54
C ASP A 90 -4.78 6.17 35.44
N THR A 91 -4.78 6.58 36.71
CA THR A 91 -5.79 6.21 37.70
C THR A 91 -7.17 6.79 37.33
N TYR A 92 -7.21 8.05 36.91
CA TYR A 92 -8.44 8.68 36.41
C TYR A 92 -9.02 7.93 35.21
N LEU A 93 -8.19 7.59 34.22
CA LEU A 93 -8.64 6.80 33.07
C LEU A 93 -9.10 5.39 33.49
N ASP A 94 -8.50 4.81 34.54
CA ASP A 94 -8.91 3.51 35.07
C ASP A 94 -10.28 3.55 35.73
N ILE A 95 -10.54 4.60 36.54
CA ILE A 95 -11.86 4.87 37.12
C ILE A 95 -12.89 4.99 35.98
N LEU A 96 -12.61 5.78 34.94
CA LEU A 96 -13.52 5.92 33.80
C LEU A 96 -13.79 4.58 33.10
N ARG A 97 -12.76 3.75 32.87
CA ARG A 97 -12.93 2.42 32.28
C ARG A 97 -13.75 1.50 33.17
N TRP A 98 -13.54 1.54 34.48
CA TRP A 98 -14.29 0.72 35.43
C TRP A 98 -15.78 1.12 35.46
N VAL A 99 -16.07 2.42 35.50
CA VAL A 99 -17.44 2.94 35.43
C VAL A 99 -18.09 2.52 34.11
N GLN A 100 -17.40 2.70 32.98
CA GLN A 100 -17.92 2.30 31.67
C GLN A 100 -18.22 0.79 31.63
N LYS A 101 -17.32 -0.05 32.15
CA LYS A 101 -17.53 -1.50 32.23
C LYS A 101 -18.74 -1.87 33.09
N ALA A 102 -18.96 -1.17 34.20
CA ALA A 102 -20.14 -1.38 35.05
C ALA A 102 -21.44 -0.98 34.34
N VAL A 103 -21.42 0.14 33.61
CA VAL A 103 -22.54 0.58 32.76
C VAL A 103 -22.81 -0.44 31.65
N ASP A 104 -21.78 -0.87 30.93
CA ASP A 104 -21.91 -1.83 29.83
C ASP A 104 -22.49 -3.14 30.32
N LYS A 105 -21.98 -3.69 31.43
CA LYS A 105 -22.55 -4.89 32.05
C LYS A 105 -24.03 -4.70 32.43
N THR A 106 -24.39 -3.55 32.99
CA THR A 106 -25.78 -3.26 33.37
C THR A 106 -26.70 -3.16 32.14
N LEU A 107 -26.17 -2.67 31.01
CA LEU A 107 -26.88 -2.53 29.75
C LEU A 107 -26.78 -3.77 28.84
N GLY A 108 -26.15 -4.86 29.28
CA GLY A 108 -25.94 -6.08 28.48
C GLY A 108 -24.99 -5.90 27.30
N ARG A 109 -23.97 -5.05 27.46
CA ARG A 109 -22.98 -4.66 26.42
C ARG A 109 -21.57 -5.18 26.72
N ASP A 110 -21.47 -6.20 27.56
CA ASP A 110 -20.20 -6.77 28.05
C ASP A 110 -19.70 -7.98 27.24
N ASP A 111 -20.35 -8.31 26.12
CA ASP A 111 -19.84 -9.28 25.16
C ASP A 111 -18.52 -8.81 24.53
N LEU A 112 -17.60 -9.76 24.27
CA LEU A 112 -16.24 -9.47 23.80
C LEU A 112 -16.23 -8.65 22.50
N ASN A 113 -17.15 -8.93 21.59
CA ASN A 113 -17.25 -8.26 20.30
C ASN A 113 -18.48 -7.34 20.21
N TRP A 114 -19.09 -6.98 21.35
CA TRP A 114 -20.25 -6.08 21.37
C TRP A 114 -20.01 -4.80 20.55
N ARG A 115 -18.85 -4.17 20.74
CA ARG A 115 -18.45 -2.95 20.00
C ARG A 115 -18.48 -3.18 18.49
N LEU A 116 -17.90 -4.29 18.03
CA LEU A 116 -17.80 -4.63 16.61
C LEU A 116 -19.20 -4.66 15.95
N HIS A 117 -20.15 -5.28 16.65
CA HIS A 117 -21.53 -5.49 16.19
C HIS A 117 -22.45 -4.28 16.39
N HIS A 118 -22.07 -3.25 17.16
CA HIS A 118 -23.00 -2.18 17.53
C HIS A 118 -22.49 -0.75 17.30
N THR A 119 -21.23 -0.54 16.91
CA THR A 119 -20.69 0.83 16.79
C THR A 119 -21.13 1.54 15.52
N CYS A 120 -21.29 0.83 14.40
CA CYS A 120 -21.74 1.41 13.13
C CYS A 120 -23.19 1.00 12.83
N PRO A 121 -24.19 1.87 13.07
CA PRO A 121 -25.58 1.55 12.77
C PRO A 121 -25.79 1.21 11.30
N ALA A 122 -25.18 1.97 10.39
CA ALA A 122 -25.34 1.78 8.95
C ALA A 122 -24.78 0.44 8.44
N CYS A 123 -23.78 -0.16 9.12
CA CYS A 123 -23.27 -1.47 8.76
C CYS A 123 -24.03 -2.62 9.44
N ASN A 124 -24.37 -2.45 10.71
CA ASN A 124 -24.76 -3.59 11.56
C ASN A 124 -26.27 -3.64 11.87
N TYR A 125 -27.00 -2.54 11.66
CA TYR A 125 -28.43 -2.48 11.91
C TYR A 125 -29.19 -2.64 10.60
N LYS A 126 -29.94 -3.73 10.47
CA LYS A 126 -30.77 -4.00 9.30
C LYS A 126 -32.22 -3.61 9.53
N LEU A 127 -32.78 -2.82 8.61
CA LEU A 127 -34.19 -2.42 8.66
C LEU A 127 -35.10 -3.55 8.20
N LYS A 128 -36.34 -3.54 8.69
CA LYS A 128 -37.37 -4.42 8.17
C LYS A 128 -37.62 -4.08 6.70
N ASP A 129 -37.59 -5.09 5.84
CA ASP A 129 -37.75 -4.95 4.40
C ASP A 129 -36.57 -4.22 3.70
N GLU A 130 -35.41 -4.09 4.36
CA GLU A 130 -34.18 -3.60 3.73
C GLU A 130 -33.77 -4.54 2.58
N PRO A 131 -33.48 -4.00 1.38
CA PRO A 131 -32.94 -4.80 0.29
C PRO A 131 -31.63 -5.49 0.69
N HIS A 132 -31.45 -6.74 0.27
CA HIS A 132 -30.19 -7.45 0.48
C HIS A 132 -29.07 -6.76 -0.31
N LEU A 133 -28.11 -6.18 0.41
CA LEU A 133 -26.89 -5.61 -0.16
C LEU A 133 -25.88 -6.70 -0.49
N SER A 134 -25.18 -6.55 -1.61
CA SER A 134 -24.15 -7.51 -2.04
C SER A 134 -22.92 -6.75 -2.55
N PRO A 135 -21.91 -6.47 -1.70
CA PRO A 135 -21.65 -7.18 -0.44
C PRO A 135 -22.51 -6.68 0.73
N SER A 136 -22.66 -7.54 1.74
CA SER A 136 -23.41 -7.27 2.97
C SER A 136 -22.76 -6.15 3.80
N CYS A 137 -21.44 -6.05 3.75
CA CYS A 137 -20.66 -4.95 4.30
C CYS A 137 -19.43 -4.62 3.43
N LEU A 138 -19.01 -3.36 3.47
CA LEU A 138 -17.77 -2.87 2.86
C LEU A 138 -16.79 -2.41 3.94
N LEU A 139 -15.64 -3.07 3.99
CA LEU A 139 -14.53 -2.74 4.88
C LEU A 139 -13.30 -2.35 4.06
N ALA A 140 -12.41 -1.56 4.64
CA ALA A 140 -11.08 -1.31 4.13
C ALA A 140 -10.06 -1.82 5.16
N MET A 141 -8.88 -2.27 4.71
CA MET A 141 -7.78 -2.67 5.59
C MET A 141 -6.42 -2.25 5.03
N ASP A 142 -5.51 -1.84 5.93
CA ASP A 142 -4.16 -1.40 5.56
C ASP A 142 -3.23 -1.27 6.79
N GLY A 143 -1.92 -1.13 6.53
CA GLY A 143 -0.85 -0.95 7.51
C GLY A 143 -0.41 0.51 7.69
N ASN A 144 -0.12 0.91 8.92
CA ASN A 144 0.44 2.21 9.27
C ASN A 144 1.72 2.10 10.11
N ASN A 145 2.84 2.51 9.50
CA ASN A 145 4.18 2.48 10.10
C ASN A 145 4.53 3.73 10.94
N SER A 146 3.58 4.62 11.22
CA SER A 146 3.84 5.85 11.98
C SER A 146 3.85 5.63 13.50
N LEU A 147 3.01 4.70 13.99
CA LEU A 147 2.83 4.40 15.42
C LEU A 147 3.92 3.48 15.99
N LYS A 148 5.17 3.74 15.60
CA LYS A 148 6.38 3.03 16.04
C LYS A 148 6.62 3.18 17.54
N ARG A 149 7.13 2.14 18.19
CA ARG A 149 7.52 2.09 19.62
C ARG A 149 8.91 1.48 19.78
N LEU A 150 9.79 2.16 20.51
CA LEU A 150 11.17 1.67 20.72
C LEU A 150 11.24 0.45 21.63
N LYS A 151 12.13 -0.48 21.29
CA LYS A 151 12.29 -1.76 21.99
C LYS A 151 12.72 -1.63 23.45
N ASN A 152 13.65 -0.73 23.73
CA ASN A 152 14.25 -0.57 25.06
C ASN A 152 13.52 0.45 25.95
N THR A 153 12.28 0.83 25.61
CA THR A 153 11.50 1.82 26.38
C THR A 153 10.46 1.14 27.25
N GLY A 154 10.35 1.57 28.51
CA GLY A 154 9.32 1.10 29.43
C GLY A 154 9.48 -0.33 29.94
N LEU A 155 10.71 -0.88 29.96
CA LEU A 155 10.98 -2.26 30.36
C LEU A 155 10.60 -2.59 31.83
N ALA A 156 10.49 -1.56 32.67
CA ALA A 156 10.09 -1.70 34.07
C ALA A 156 8.57 -1.62 34.28
N ASP A 157 7.78 -1.30 33.25
CA ASP A 157 6.32 -1.25 33.33
C ASP A 157 5.73 -2.60 32.92
N ASP A 158 5.25 -3.35 33.91
CA ASP A 158 4.66 -4.69 33.75
C ASP A 158 3.15 -4.65 33.43
N ARG A 159 2.55 -3.46 33.44
CA ARG A 159 1.12 -3.29 33.19
C ARG A 159 0.77 -3.71 31.76
N SER A 160 -0.40 -4.34 31.63
CA SER A 160 -0.99 -4.68 30.34
C SER A 160 -2.28 -3.88 30.13
N PHE A 161 -2.53 -3.50 28.87
CA PHE A 161 -3.76 -2.83 28.48
C PHE A 161 -4.55 -3.74 27.54
N HIS A 162 -5.81 -3.99 27.89
CA HIS A 162 -6.74 -4.74 27.04
C HIS A 162 -7.61 -3.76 26.25
N SER A 163 -7.56 -3.85 24.92
CA SER A 163 -8.35 -3.02 24.02
C SER A 163 -9.30 -3.88 23.20
N SER A 164 -10.57 -3.47 23.07
CA SER A 164 -11.54 -4.13 22.19
C SER A 164 -11.26 -3.90 20.70
N TYR A 165 -10.39 -2.94 20.37
CA TYR A 165 -9.93 -2.69 19.01
C TYR A 165 -8.87 -3.70 18.55
N PHE A 166 -8.02 -4.18 19.46
CA PHE A 166 -6.82 -4.93 19.08
C PHE A 166 -6.99 -6.44 19.21
N LEU A 167 -6.56 -7.18 18.18
CA LEU A 167 -6.23 -8.59 18.32
C LEU A 167 -4.94 -8.75 19.14
N THR A 168 -4.86 -9.81 19.93
CA THR A 168 -3.65 -10.11 20.70
C THR A 168 -2.52 -10.60 19.78
N ARG A 169 -1.27 -10.46 20.24
CA ARG A 169 -0.10 -10.93 19.48
C ARG A 169 -0.19 -12.45 19.23
N GLU A 170 -0.73 -13.20 20.18
CA GLU A 170 -0.93 -14.65 20.08
C GLU A 170 -1.97 -15.02 19.02
N GLN A 171 -3.05 -14.24 18.89
CA GLN A 171 -4.04 -14.46 17.82
C GLN A 171 -3.42 -14.23 16.44
N VAL A 172 -2.62 -13.18 16.28
CA VAL A 172 -1.94 -12.86 15.02
C VAL A 172 -0.85 -13.88 14.68
N ASP A 173 -0.09 -14.34 15.67
CA ASP A 173 1.04 -15.24 15.45
C ASP A 173 0.62 -16.65 15.02
N LYS A 174 -0.67 -17.01 15.11
CA LYS A 174 -1.23 -18.22 14.46
C LYS A 174 -0.96 -18.24 12.94
N PHE A 175 -0.86 -17.06 12.31
CA PHE A 175 -0.70 -16.92 10.86
C PHE A 175 0.76 -16.71 10.43
N LYS A 176 1.72 -16.70 11.37
CA LYS A 176 3.13 -16.34 11.09
C LYS A 176 3.83 -17.29 10.10
N ASP A 177 3.38 -18.54 10.02
CA ASP A 177 4.01 -19.61 9.25
C ASP A 177 3.22 -19.98 7.97
N GLU A 178 2.02 -19.42 7.77
CA GLU A 178 1.16 -19.75 6.63
C GLU A 178 1.78 -19.40 5.27
N VAL A 179 2.68 -18.43 5.23
CA VAL A 179 3.38 -18.04 4.00
C VAL A 179 4.80 -18.62 3.90
N LYS A 180 5.35 -19.13 5.02
CA LYS A 180 6.73 -19.69 5.09
C LYS A 180 6.81 -21.19 4.82
N GLY A 181 5.69 -21.93 4.95
CA GLY A 181 5.69 -23.39 4.87
C GLY A 181 6.12 -24.00 3.53
N ASN A 182 6.03 -23.27 2.41
CA ASN A 182 6.26 -23.82 1.06
C ASN A 182 7.62 -23.49 0.43
N THR A 183 8.33 -22.45 0.88
CA THR A 183 9.65 -22.08 0.34
C THR A 183 10.72 -23.12 0.68
N ARG A 184 10.61 -23.80 1.84
CA ARG A 184 11.51 -24.91 2.22
C ARG A 184 11.39 -26.15 1.33
N ARG A 185 10.27 -26.35 0.62
CA ARG A 185 10.06 -27.53 -0.24
C ARG A 185 10.66 -27.35 -1.65
N GLN A 186 10.76 -26.12 -2.14
CA GLN A 186 11.34 -25.82 -3.46
C GLN A 186 12.87 -25.59 -3.43
N ALA A 187 13.44 -25.16 -2.30
CA ALA A 187 14.88 -24.92 -2.15
C ALA A 187 15.78 -26.16 -2.26
N ARG A 188 15.21 -27.37 -2.42
CA ARG A 188 15.97 -28.62 -2.55
C ARG A 188 16.42 -28.97 -3.97
N ASN A 189 15.96 -28.25 -5.02
CA ASN A 189 16.17 -28.67 -6.42
C ASN A 189 16.86 -27.65 -7.35
N LEU A 190 17.45 -26.56 -6.86
CA LEU A 190 18.19 -25.59 -7.69
C LEU A 190 19.53 -25.20 -7.04
N PRO A 191 20.65 -25.15 -7.79
CA PRO A 191 21.91 -24.63 -7.28
C PRO A 191 21.80 -23.12 -7.06
N THR A 192 22.21 -22.70 -5.86
CA THR A 192 22.26 -21.32 -5.33
C THR A 192 23.08 -20.35 -6.18
N ASP A 193 22.50 -19.18 -6.47
CA ASP A 193 23.12 -17.87 -6.20
C ASP A 193 22.09 -16.73 -6.33
N SER A 194 21.32 -16.49 -5.27
CA SER A 194 20.73 -15.18 -4.91
C SER A 194 19.91 -15.33 -3.63
N ASP A 195 20.49 -14.93 -2.50
CA ASP A 195 19.79 -14.79 -1.21
C ASP A 195 18.83 -13.57 -1.25
N GLU A 196 17.70 -13.68 -1.95
CA GLU A 196 16.60 -12.73 -1.82
C GLU A 196 15.23 -13.42 -1.98
N VAL A 197 14.74 -14.02 -0.89
CA VAL A 197 13.34 -14.49 -0.81
C VAL A 197 12.62 -13.71 0.29
N ASN A 198 11.81 -12.73 -0.12
CA ASN A 198 10.97 -11.94 0.77
C ASN A 198 9.60 -12.63 0.92
N PRO A 199 9.14 -12.98 2.15
CA PRO A 199 7.94 -13.79 2.39
C PRO A 199 6.58 -13.15 2.03
N THR A 200 6.58 -12.04 1.29
CA THR A 200 5.38 -11.50 0.61
C THR A 200 5.24 -12.02 -0.82
N ASN A 201 6.19 -12.83 -1.29
CA ASN A 201 6.16 -13.40 -2.64
C ASN A 201 5.22 -14.59 -2.70
N GLY A 202 4.03 -14.35 -3.22
CA GLY A 202 3.36 -15.36 -4.02
C GLY A 202 4.12 -15.54 -5.33
N GLU A 203 5.27 -16.23 -5.31
CA GLU A 203 5.96 -16.60 -6.55
C GLU A 203 4.97 -17.39 -7.43
N ASN A 204 4.84 -16.94 -8.68
CA ASN A 204 3.83 -17.29 -9.67
C ASN A 204 2.41 -16.72 -9.45
N CYS A 205 2.28 -15.41 -9.22
CA CYS A 205 1.01 -14.70 -9.47
C CYS A 205 1.06 -14.02 -10.86
N PRO A 206 0.02 -14.14 -11.70
CA PRO A 206 -0.08 -13.41 -12.97
C PRO A 206 -0.16 -11.88 -12.81
N SER A 207 -0.22 -11.34 -11.59
CA SER A 207 -0.31 -9.91 -11.36
C SER A 207 1.06 -9.29 -11.06
N SER A 208 1.69 -8.70 -12.09
CA SER A 208 2.84 -7.76 -11.98
C SER A 208 2.57 -6.50 -11.14
N CYS A 209 1.42 -6.41 -10.46
CA CYS A 209 0.96 -5.27 -9.68
C CYS A 209 1.78 -5.07 -8.39
N THR A 210 2.12 -6.15 -7.68
CA THR A 210 2.86 -6.06 -6.40
C THR A 210 4.27 -5.50 -6.62
N ASP A 211 4.94 -5.84 -7.72
CA ASP A 211 6.26 -5.30 -8.04
C ASP A 211 6.20 -3.81 -8.39
N ARG A 212 5.14 -3.37 -9.07
CA ARG A 212 4.88 -1.94 -9.34
C ARG A 212 4.61 -1.17 -8.04
N TRP A 213 3.83 -1.74 -7.14
CA TRP A 213 3.54 -1.20 -5.81
C TRP A 213 4.80 -1.07 -4.95
N LYS A 214 5.54 -2.18 -4.75
CA LYS A 214 6.78 -2.23 -3.98
C LYS A 214 7.84 -1.28 -4.55
N ALA A 215 7.97 -1.17 -5.87
CA ALA A 215 8.91 -0.24 -6.49
C ALA A 215 8.54 1.25 -6.30
N GLY A 216 7.30 1.57 -5.93
CA GLY A 216 6.86 2.92 -5.50
C GLY A 216 6.96 3.16 -3.99
N ALA A 217 6.92 2.09 -3.20
CA ALA A 217 7.01 2.11 -1.73
C ALA A 217 8.45 2.01 -1.19
N ALA A 218 9.39 1.42 -1.95
CA ALA A 218 10.74 1.14 -1.48
C ALA A 218 11.61 2.41 -1.39
N GLU A 219 11.58 3.08 -0.24
CA GLU A 219 12.68 3.90 0.24
C GLU A 219 12.94 3.63 1.75
N HIS A 220 14.09 3.02 2.04
CA HIS A 220 14.81 3.05 3.33
C HIS A 220 14.14 2.44 4.59
N GLU A 221 13.99 1.10 4.71
CA GLU A 221 13.49 0.53 5.98
C GLU A 221 14.30 -0.58 6.65
N LYS A 222 15.16 -1.34 5.95
CA LYS A 222 15.72 -2.57 6.55
C LYS A 222 16.52 -2.32 7.84
N THR A 223 17.34 -1.27 7.92
CA THR A 223 18.14 -0.97 9.14
C THR A 223 17.35 -0.27 10.24
N ALA A 224 16.14 0.25 9.95
CA ALA A 224 15.34 1.03 10.88
C ALA A 224 14.38 0.18 11.72
N LEU A 225 14.16 -1.10 11.38
CA LEU A 225 13.19 -1.95 12.08
C LEU A 225 13.72 -2.49 13.42
N ASP A 226 15.03 -2.75 13.53
CA ASP A 226 15.64 -3.40 14.71
C ASP A 226 15.55 -2.58 16.01
N ILE A 227 15.39 -1.26 15.91
CA ILE A 227 15.27 -0.37 17.08
C ILE A 227 13.85 -0.36 17.67
N TYR A 228 12.85 -0.83 16.92
CA TYR A 228 11.45 -0.79 17.30
C TYR A 228 10.96 -2.16 17.73
N ASP A 229 10.25 -2.25 18.86
CA ASP A 229 9.50 -3.47 19.19
C ASP A 229 8.18 -3.53 18.40
N THR A 230 7.49 -2.40 18.34
CA THR A 230 6.30 -2.23 17.52
C THR A 230 6.65 -1.29 16.37
N THR A 231 6.50 -1.75 15.14
CA THR A 231 6.87 -1.03 13.92
C THR A 231 5.70 -0.24 13.33
N GLY A 232 4.48 -0.52 13.78
CA GLY A 232 3.26 0.07 13.29
C GLY A 232 2.01 -0.64 13.81
N ILE A 233 0.89 -0.37 13.16
CA ILE A 233 -0.38 -1.10 13.34
C ILE A 233 -0.96 -1.47 11.99
N PHE A 234 -1.67 -2.58 11.94
CA PHE A 234 -2.53 -2.91 10.80
C PHE A 234 -3.98 -2.74 11.25
N VAL A 235 -4.81 -2.08 10.44
CA VAL A 235 -6.15 -1.64 10.82
C VAL A 235 -7.15 -1.99 9.74
N SER A 236 -8.35 -2.39 10.15
CA SER A 236 -9.54 -2.43 9.32
C SER A 236 -10.61 -1.48 9.86
N ALA A 237 -11.31 -0.81 8.95
CA ALA A 237 -12.41 0.11 9.23
C ALA A 237 -13.54 -0.08 8.22
N CYS A 238 -14.78 0.23 8.60
CA CYS A 238 -15.88 0.24 7.63
C CYS A 238 -15.82 1.50 6.75
N ARG A 239 -16.57 1.51 5.65
CA ARG A 239 -16.69 2.67 4.75
C ARG A 239 -17.10 3.99 5.44
N HIS A 240 -17.74 3.90 6.61
CA HIS A 240 -18.14 5.07 7.41
C HIS A 240 -17.04 5.62 8.33
N GLY A 241 -15.81 5.09 8.26
CA GLY A 241 -14.68 5.59 9.05
C GLY A 241 -14.67 5.17 10.51
N ILE A 242 -15.43 4.13 10.87
CA ILE A 242 -15.44 3.51 12.20
C ILE A 242 -14.46 2.34 12.20
N ILE A 243 -13.58 2.30 13.20
CA ILE A 243 -12.56 1.26 13.34
C ILE A 243 -13.23 -0.07 13.69
N VAL A 244 -12.94 -1.11 12.92
CA VAL A 244 -13.51 -2.44 13.10
C VAL A 244 -12.56 -3.31 13.90
N LYS A 245 -11.32 -3.47 13.44
CA LYS A 245 -10.28 -4.19 14.20
C LYS A 245 -8.88 -3.71 13.84
N ALA A 246 -7.94 -3.89 14.75
CA ALA A 246 -6.53 -3.58 14.53
C ALA A 246 -5.62 -4.67 15.13
N CYS A 247 -4.35 -4.66 14.76
CA CYS A 247 -3.32 -5.45 15.43
C CYS A 247 -1.96 -4.74 15.43
N GLU A 248 -1.10 -5.10 16.40
CA GLU A 248 0.27 -4.61 16.45
C GLU A 248 1.13 -5.24 15.34
N MET A 249 1.88 -4.41 14.63
CA MET A 249 2.98 -4.89 13.78
C MET A 249 4.24 -4.99 14.63
N VAL A 250 4.76 -6.20 14.83
CA VAL A 250 5.84 -6.50 15.77
C VAL A 250 7.12 -6.81 15.01
N GLN A 251 8.14 -5.95 15.19
CA GLN A 251 9.50 -6.11 14.63
C GLN A 251 9.53 -6.46 13.13
N SER A 252 8.56 -5.97 12.35
CA SER A 252 8.46 -6.26 10.91
C SER A 252 7.76 -5.13 10.15
N GLY A 253 7.91 -5.07 8.83
CA GLY A 253 6.95 -4.33 8.00
C GLY A 253 5.60 -5.06 7.91
N ASP A 254 4.80 -4.75 6.89
CA ASP A 254 3.52 -5.40 6.59
C ASP A 254 3.72 -6.85 6.11
N LEU A 255 3.87 -7.76 7.07
CA LEU A 255 3.85 -9.20 6.81
C LEU A 255 2.40 -9.66 6.60
N ALA A 256 2.20 -10.63 5.71
CA ALA A 256 0.87 -11.15 5.40
C ALA A 256 0.10 -11.73 6.60
N LYS A 257 0.79 -12.07 7.71
CA LYS A 257 0.14 -12.54 8.94
C LYS A 257 -0.85 -11.54 9.53
N TYR A 258 -0.60 -10.23 9.37
CA TYR A 258 -1.46 -9.18 9.92
C TYR A 258 -2.82 -9.11 9.21
N PRO A 259 -2.87 -8.93 7.87
CA PRO A 259 -4.14 -8.97 7.16
C PRO A 259 -4.81 -10.34 7.27
N LEU A 260 -4.07 -11.47 7.25
CA LEU A 260 -4.69 -12.79 7.45
C LEU A 260 -5.39 -12.94 8.80
N ALA A 261 -4.80 -12.43 9.88
CA ALA A 261 -5.39 -12.49 11.21
C ALA A 261 -6.65 -11.63 11.34
N ILE A 262 -6.64 -10.44 10.71
CA ILE A 262 -7.82 -9.57 10.66
C ILE A 262 -8.91 -10.22 9.80
N GLU A 263 -8.59 -10.73 8.61
CA GLU A 263 -9.54 -11.44 7.76
C GLU A 263 -10.18 -12.62 8.48
N ASP A 264 -9.39 -13.48 9.13
CA ASP A 264 -9.94 -14.61 9.88
C ASP A 264 -10.96 -14.17 10.93
N HIS A 265 -10.64 -13.11 11.69
CA HIS A 265 -11.54 -12.57 12.70
C HIS A 265 -12.81 -11.96 12.06
N LEU A 266 -12.68 -11.13 11.03
CA LEU A 266 -13.83 -10.49 10.38
C LEU A 266 -14.76 -11.50 9.71
N LEU A 267 -14.20 -12.56 9.13
CA LEU A 267 -14.96 -13.67 8.56
C LEU A 267 -15.79 -14.42 9.60
N ASP A 268 -15.30 -14.59 10.83
CA ASP A 268 -16.10 -15.19 11.91
C ASP A 268 -17.23 -14.27 12.37
N GLU A 269 -16.97 -12.97 12.44
CA GLU A 269 -17.89 -12.03 13.07
C GLU A 269 -18.99 -11.53 12.12
N TYR A 270 -18.64 -11.19 10.88
CA TYR A 270 -19.59 -10.63 9.90
C TYR A 270 -20.23 -11.68 8.99
N GLY A 271 -19.70 -12.90 8.93
CA GLY A 271 -20.30 -13.99 8.17
C GLY A 271 -20.16 -13.85 6.65
N GLU A 272 -21.26 -14.03 5.93
CA GLU A 272 -21.26 -14.17 4.47
C GLU A 272 -21.27 -12.83 3.71
N ASP A 273 -20.74 -12.89 2.48
CA ASP A 273 -20.79 -11.86 1.45
C ASP A 273 -20.11 -10.53 1.79
N GLN A 274 -18.91 -10.58 2.37
CA GLN A 274 -18.14 -9.40 2.76
C GLN A 274 -17.29 -8.85 1.60
N GLY A 275 -17.19 -7.53 1.47
CA GLY A 275 -16.30 -6.86 0.51
C GLY A 275 -15.19 -6.08 1.21
N HIS A 276 -13.93 -6.47 1.02
CA HIS A 276 -12.78 -5.86 1.70
C HIS A 276 -11.83 -5.17 0.73
N GLY A 277 -11.65 -3.86 0.92
CA GLY A 277 -10.67 -3.03 0.25
C GLY A 277 -9.27 -3.22 0.77
N TYR A 278 -8.31 -3.43 -0.12
CA TYR A 278 -6.89 -3.42 0.20
C TYR A 278 -6.04 -3.04 -1.01
N ASP A 279 -5.03 -2.20 -0.83
CA ASP A 279 -4.12 -1.75 -1.90
C ASP A 279 -3.51 -2.90 -2.70
N ILE A 280 -3.17 -3.99 -2.02
CA ILE A 280 -2.58 -5.17 -2.64
C ILE A 280 -3.57 -6.35 -2.72
N ALA A 281 -4.88 -6.08 -2.65
CA ALA A 281 -5.97 -7.06 -2.69
C ALA A 281 -5.77 -8.12 -3.77
N CYS A 282 -5.33 -7.74 -4.97
CA CYS A 282 -5.12 -8.67 -6.07
C CYS A 282 -4.07 -9.76 -5.80
N SER A 283 -3.00 -9.40 -5.09
CA SER A 283 -1.95 -10.34 -4.70
C SER A 283 -2.29 -11.05 -3.39
N PHE A 284 -3.00 -10.34 -2.51
CA PHE A 284 -3.48 -10.88 -1.26
C PHE A 284 -4.55 -11.97 -1.48
N ASP A 285 -5.35 -11.90 -2.54
CA ASP A 285 -6.27 -12.97 -2.98
C ASP A 285 -5.52 -14.30 -3.18
N THR A 286 -4.33 -14.23 -3.77
CA THR A 286 -3.46 -15.42 -3.92
C THR A 286 -2.95 -15.91 -2.56
N THR A 287 -2.60 -14.99 -1.66
CA THR A 287 -2.17 -15.32 -0.30
C THR A 287 -3.29 -15.98 0.51
N ILE A 288 -4.51 -15.44 0.49
CA ILE A 288 -5.69 -16.06 1.10
C ILE A 288 -5.95 -17.43 0.46
N GLY A 289 -5.91 -17.52 -0.86
CA GLY A 289 -6.14 -18.78 -1.57
C GLY A 289 -5.16 -19.90 -1.18
N ARG A 290 -3.91 -19.53 -0.85
CA ARG A 290 -2.84 -20.43 -0.38
C ARG A 290 -2.87 -20.70 1.12
N SER A 291 -3.53 -19.84 1.91
CA SER A 291 -3.71 -20.01 3.35
C SER A 291 -4.56 -21.24 3.65
N GLY A 292 -4.08 -22.09 4.57
CA GLY A 292 -4.82 -23.28 5.00
C GLY A 292 -5.95 -22.93 5.97
N LEU A 293 -5.77 -21.88 6.77
CA LEU A 293 -6.73 -21.44 7.78
C LEU A 293 -7.82 -20.52 7.18
N VAL A 294 -7.42 -19.51 6.41
CA VAL A 294 -8.33 -18.46 5.90
C VAL A 294 -8.93 -18.84 4.55
N GLY A 295 -8.16 -19.50 3.67
CA GLY A 295 -8.59 -19.80 2.29
C GLY A 295 -9.94 -20.55 2.17
N PRO A 296 -10.15 -21.66 2.91
CA PRO A 296 -11.43 -22.37 2.91
C PRO A 296 -12.59 -21.51 3.43
N LYS A 297 -12.33 -20.68 4.44
CA LYS A 297 -13.30 -19.81 5.08
C LYS A 297 -13.73 -18.68 4.15
N ALA A 298 -12.77 -17.98 3.55
CA ALA A 298 -12.99 -16.92 2.58
C ALA A 298 -13.83 -17.40 1.38
N ARG A 299 -13.56 -18.59 0.85
CA ARG A 299 -14.37 -19.19 -0.24
C ARG A 299 -15.78 -19.53 0.21
N ARG A 300 -15.93 -20.15 1.39
CA ARG A 300 -17.24 -20.55 1.92
C ARG A 300 -18.13 -19.34 2.19
N LEU A 301 -17.56 -18.29 2.74
CA LEU A 301 -18.28 -17.07 3.12
C LEU A 301 -18.36 -16.04 1.99
N GLY A 302 -17.83 -16.33 0.80
CA GLY A 302 -17.94 -15.45 -0.36
C GLY A 302 -17.19 -14.12 -0.23
N LEU A 303 -16.01 -14.12 0.41
CA LEU A 303 -15.18 -12.91 0.55
C LEU A 303 -14.81 -12.34 -0.83
N ARG A 304 -15.06 -11.04 -1.01
CA ARG A 304 -14.65 -10.27 -2.18
C ARG A 304 -13.53 -9.30 -1.81
N LEU A 305 -12.35 -9.53 -2.36
CA LEU A 305 -11.25 -8.59 -2.24
C LEU A 305 -11.30 -7.54 -3.36
N ILE A 306 -11.21 -6.28 -2.95
CA ILE A 306 -11.41 -5.11 -3.80
C ILE A 306 -10.16 -4.24 -3.75
N VAL A 307 -9.75 -3.74 -4.90
CA VAL A 307 -8.70 -2.73 -5.02
C VAL A 307 -9.35 -1.35 -4.95
N ASN A 308 -8.78 -0.48 -4.13
CA ASN A 308 -9.21 0.90 -3.96
C ASN A 308 -9.07 1.75 -5.24
N SER A 309 -9.90 2.79 -5.33
CA SER A 309 -9.99 3.60 -6.55
C SER A 309 -8.76 4.47 -6.75
N PHE A 310 -8.16 4.98 -5.66
CA PHE A 310 -7.03 5.91 -5.76
C PHE A 310 -5.79 5.20 -6.30
N HIS A 311 -5.55 3.94 -5.93
CA HIS A 311 -4.44 3.16 -6.44
C HIS A 311 -4.77 2.33 -7.67
N GLY A 312 -5.98 2.40 -8.21
CA GLY A 312 -6.39 1.68 -9.42
C GLY A 312 -5.37 1.78 -10.57
N TYR A 313 -4.73 2.95 -10.75
CA TYR A 313 -3.69 3.16 -11.78
C TYR A 313 -2.41 2.33 -11.58
N ALA A 314 -2.13 1.88 -10.35
CA ALA A 314 -0.98 1.03 -10.03
C ALA A 314 -1.21 -0.43 -10.43
N HIS A 315 -2.48 -0.80 -10.61
CA HIS A 315 -2.88 -2.13 -11.06
C HIS A 315 -2.94 -2.18 -12.58
N ASN A 316 -2.53 -3.31 -13.15
CA ASN A 316 -2.67 -3.54 -14.59
C ASN A 316 -4.16 -3.66 -14.96
N ARG A 317 -4.49 -3.48 -16.23
CA ARG A 317 -5.88 -3.46 -16.68
C ARG A 317 -6.63 -4.75 -16.31
N LEU A 318 -6.00 -5.92 -16.45
CA LEU A 318 -6.60 -7.20 -16.08
C LEU A 318 -7.01 -7.23 -14.59
N CYS A 319 -6.15 -6.72 -13.71
CA CYS A 319 -6.44 -6.60 -12.29
C CYS A 319 -7.55 -5.58 -12.03
N GLN A 320 -7.56 -4.44 -12.73
CA GLN A 320 -8.63 -3.46 -12.60
C GLN A 320 -9.99 -4.06 -12.99
N LEU A 321 -10.07 -4.76 -14.13
CA LEU A 321 -11.29 -5.41 -14.59
C LEU A 321 -11.85 -6.44 -13.59
N LYS A 322 -10.97 -7.11 -12.83
CA LYS A 322 -11.37 -8.09 -11.82
C LYS A 322 -11.72 -7.43 -10.48
N ASN A 323 -10.88 -6.53 -9.98
CA ASN A 323 -10.89 -6.14 -8.56
C ASN A 323 -11.21 -4.66 -8.33
N HIS A 324 -11.29 -3.81 -9.36
CA HIS A 324 -11.58 -2.38 -9.16
C HIS A 324 -13.07 -2.16 -8.84
N LEU A 325 -13.33 -1.23 -7.91
CA LEU A 325 -14.67 -0.82 -7.44
C LEU A 325 -15.67 -0.60 -8.59
N LEU A 326 -15.30 0.22 -9.57
CA LEU A 326 -16.13 0.50 -10.74
C LEU A 326 -16.71 -0.75 -11.44
N TYR A 327 -15.98 -1.86 -11.48
CA TYR A 327 -16.42 -3.10 -12.15
C TYR A 327 -16.93 -4.16 -11.18
N ASN A 328 -16.90 -3.91 -9.87
CA ASN A 328 -17.42 -4.80 -8.84
C ASN A 328 -18.83 -4.35 -8.40
N PRO A 329 -19.88 -5.14 -8.61
CA PRO A 329 -21.22 -4.82 -8.15
C PRO A 329 -21.31 -4.65 -6.63
N GLY A 330 -22.13 -3.68 -6.21
CA GLY A 330 -22.48 -3.37 -4.83
C GLY A 330 -21.47 -2.52 -4.08
N THR A 331 -20.41 -2.06 -4.73
CA THR A 331 -19.42 -1.19 -4.08
C THR A 331 -19.87 0.27 -3.98
N GLY A 332 -21.00 0.61 -4.61
CA GLY A 332 -21.48 1.99 -4.60
C GLY A 332 -20.49 2.96 -5.24
N ILE A 333 -20.52 4.23 -4.79
CA ILE A 333 -19.58 5.28 -5.25
C ILE A 333 -18.30 5.35 -4.41
N GLU A 334 -18.07 4.35 -3.56
CA GLU A 334 -16.96 4.28 -2.63
C GLU A 334 -15.60 4.31 -3.34
N ASP A 335 -14.59 4.91 -2.68
CA ASP A 335 -13.20 4.87 -3.13
C ASP A 335 -12.32 3.91 -2.29
N LEU A 336 -12.79 3.52 -1.09
CA LEU A 336 -12.12 2.73 -0.07
C LEU A 336 -10.83 3.36 0.47
N GLU A 337 -10.71 4.70 0.41
CA GLU A 337 -9.57 5.48 0.92
C GLU A 337 -9.72 5.88 2.40
N THR A 338 -10.73 5.34 3.07
CA THR A 338 -11.09 5.68 4.45
C THR A 338 -9.91 5.51 5.43
N LEU A 339 -9.02 4.54 5.19
CA LEU A 339 -7.87 4.31 6.06
C LEU A 339 -6.79 5.37 5.96
N GLU A 340 -6.56 5.97 4.79
CA GLU A 340 -5.61 7.09 4.66
C GLU A 340 -6.06 8.29 5.50
N CYS A 341 -7.38 8.54 5.54
CA CYS A 341 -7.96 9.57 6.40
C CYS A 341 -7.77 9.25 7.89
N ILE A 342 -7.99 8.00 8.29
CA ILE A 342 -7.78 7.53 9.67
C ILE A 342 -6.30 7.64 10.04
N PHE A 343 -5.39 7.22 9.16
CA PHE A 343 -3.96 7.24 9.40
C PHE A 343 -3.44 8.65 9.54
N SER A 344 -3.85 9.57 8.66
CA SER A 344 -3.53 10.99 8.78
C SER A 344 -3.84 11.56 10.18
N ARG A 345 -5.00 11.20 10.74
CA ARG A 345 -5.40 11.61 12.11
C ARG A 345 -4.61 10.88 13.19
N SER A 346 -4.44 9.57 13.07
CA SER A 346 -3.73 8.75 14.06
C SER A 346 -2.23 9.04 14.14
N ASN A 347 -1.63 9.55 13.06
CA ASN A 347 -0.22 9.96 13.03
C ASN A 347 0.08 11.08 14.03
N ALA A 348 -0.94 11.84 14.45
CA ALA A 348 -0.82 12.81 15.52
C ALA A 348 -0.48 12.15 16.88
N VAL A 349 -0.89 10.91 17.11
CA VAL A 349 -0.57 10.15 18.33
C VAL A 349 0.91 9.75 18.37
N ALA A 350 1.53 9.51 17.21
CA ALA A 350 2.88 8.94 17.07
C ALA A 350 3.95 9.65 17.92
N ARG A 351 3.87 10.98 18.03
CA ARG A 351 4.83 11.79 18.81
C ARG A 351 4.82 11.45 20.30
N THR A 352 3.68 11.05 20.84
CA THR A 352 3.52 10.78 22.28
C THR A 352 3.77 9.32 22.65
N VAL A 353 3.71 8.39 21.69
CA VAL A 353 3.79 6.94 21.95
C VAL A 353 5.14 6.32 21.61
N ARG A 354 6.02 7.03 20.88
CA ARG A 354 7.29 6.47 20.39
C ARG A 354 8.23 5.96 21.48
N HIS A 355 8.26 6.66 22.61
CA HIS A 355 9.08 6.34 23.78
C HIS A 355 8.24 5.85 24.97
N ALA A 356 6.96 5.53 24.73
CA ALA A 356 6.04 5.11 25.77
C ALA A 356 6.23 3.63 26.12
N THR A 357 5.78 3.27 27.33
CA THR A 357 5.62 1.86 27.72
C THR A 357 4.58 1.20 26.81
N ARG A 358 4.55 -0.13 26.73
CA ARG A 358 3.52 -0.81 25.92
C ARG A 358 2.11 -0.49 26.42
N PHE A 359 1.93 -0.37 27.74
CA PHE A 359 0.67 0.06 28.36
C PHE A 359 0.22 1.42 27.83
N HIS A 360 1.06 2.45 27.95
CA HIS A 360 0.71 3.82 27.49
C HIS A 360 0.58 3.91 25.97
N TRP A 361 1.40 3.18 25.22
CA TRP A 361 1.29 3.09 23.76
C TRP A 361 -0.12 2.63 23.35
N MET A 362 -0.60 1.54 23.95
CA MET A 362 -1.92 0.99 23.65
C MET A 362 -3.05 1.88 24.18
N GLN A 363 -2.96 2.34 25.43
CA GLN A 363 -3.98 3.19 26.06
C GLN A 363 -4.22 4.47 25.24
N TYR A 364 -3.17 5.07 24.70
CA TYR A 364 -3.27 6.31 23.93
C TYR A 364 -3.81 6.13 22.52
N ILE A 365 -3.57 4.98 21.90
CA ILE A 365 -4.18 4.64 20.61
C ILE A 365 -5.65 4.27 20.81
N ASP A 366 -5.98 3.47 21.83
CA ASP A 366 -7.38 3.14 22.20
C ASP A 366 -8.20 4.41 22.43
N LEU A 367 -7.66 5.35 23.21
CA LEU A 367 -8.30 6.64 23.48
C LEU A 367 -8.53 7.47 22.20
N HIS A 368 -7.60 7.39 21.25
CA HIS A 368 -7.74 8.08 19.96
C HIS A 368 -8.79 7.40 19.07
N PHE A 369 -8.79 6.06 18.99
CA PHE A 369 -9.76 5.30 18.20
C PHE A 369 -11.18 5.47 18.71
N ARG A 370 -11.38 5.51 20.04
CA ARG A 370 -12.70 5.85 20.60
C ARG A 370 -13.19 7.21 20.14
N GLN A 371 -12.31 8.23 20.14
CA GLN A 371 -12.69 9.56 19.64
C GLN A 371 -12.93 9.58 18.12
N GLN A 372 -12.16 8.82 17.35
CA GLN A 372 -12.35 8.68 15.91
C GLN A 372 -13.73 8.07 15.61
N ASP A 373 -14.09 6.98 16.28
CA ASP A 373 -15.40 6.34 16.13
C ASP A 373 -16.55 7.27 16.49
N GLU A 374 -16.45 8.01 17.61
CA GLU A 374 -17.48 8.99 18.01
C GLU A 374 -17.63 10.11 16.97
N ASN A 375 -16.52 10.63 16.43
CA ASN A 375 -16.58 11.67 15.41
C ASN A 375 -17.19 11.13 14.10
N SER A 376 -16.84 9.91 13.71
CA SER A 376 -17.41 9.25 12.53
C SER A 376 -18.90 8.99 12.72
N TYR A 377 -19.32 8.57 13.92
CA TYR A 377 -20.73 8.40 14.28
C TYR A 377 -21.49 9.74 14.23
N GLU A 378 -20.95 10.81 14.79
CA GLU A 378 -21.55 12.16 14.74
C GLU A 378 -21.69 12.67 13.30
N ALA A 379 -20.72 12.37 12.44
CA ALA A 379 -20.71 12.76 11.03
C ALA A 379 -21.53 11.82 10.12
N LEU A 380 -22.01 10.67 10.62
CA LEU A 380 -22.58 9.60 9.82
C LEU A 380 -23.77 10.07 8.96
N GLY A 381 -24.72 10.78 9.56
CA GLY A 381 -25.89 11.27 8.81
C GLY A 381 -25.52 12.25 7.69
N LYS A 382 -24.47 13.07 7.91
CA LYS A 382 -23.95 13.98 6.87
C LYS A 382 -23.24 13.22 5.75
N PHE A 383 -22.44 12.21 6.11
CA PHE A 383 -21.75 11.34 5.15
C PHE A 383 -22.75 10.67 4.20
N ILE A 384 -23.76 9.99 4.76
CA ILE A 384 -24.84 9.33 4.02
C ILE A 384 -25.56 10.32 3.08
N PHE A 385 -25.94 11.50 3.61
CA PHE A 385 -26.64 12.51 2.82
C PHE A 385 -25.80 13.08 1.67
N ASP A 386 -24.51 13.34 1.90
CA ASP A 386 -23.62 13.89 0.88
C ASP A 386 -23.36 12.85 -0.23
N ASN A 387 -23.16 11.56 0.13
CA ASN A 387 -23.02 10.45 -0.82
C ASN A 387 -24.30 10.24 -1.64
N TYR A 388 -25.46 10.22 -0.99
CA TYR A 388 -26.75 10.13 -1.67
C TYR A 388 -26.92 11.24 -2.72
N ARG A 389 -26.59 12.49 -2.35
CA ARG A 389 -26.64 13.62 -3.30
C ARG A 389 -25.62 13.49 -4.43
N GLN A 390 -24.43 12.99 -4.14
CA GLN A 390 -23.41 12.75 -5.16
C GLN A 390 -23.86 11.67 -6.14
N ALA A 391 -24.44 10.57 -5.64
CA ALA A 391 -25.00 9.50 -6.45
C ALA A 391 -26.12 10.01 -7.37
N LEU A 392 -27.07 10.79 -6.83
CA LEU A 392 -28.14 11.41 -7.63
C LEU A 392 -27.59 12.34 -8.72
N ARG A 393 -26.55 13.12 -8.43
CA ARG A 393 -25.88 13.97 -9.44
C ARG A 393 -25.24 13.14 -10.54
N ILE A 394 -24.49 12.09 -10.19
CA ILE A 394 -23.87 11.19 -11.17
C ILE A 394 -24.94 10.60 -12.09
N ILE A 395 -26.07 10.15 -11.54
CA ILE A 395 -27.18 9.62 -12.33
C ILE A 395 -27.77 10.71 -13.23
N ALA A 396 -28.04 11.90 -12.70
CA ALA A 396 -28.65 13.01 -13.44
C ALA A 396 -27.76 13.52 -14.58
N ASP A 397 -26.46 13.62 -14.36
CA ASP A 397 -25.50 14.18 -15.31
C ASP A 397 -25.09 13.13 -16.36
N PHE A 398 -24.73 11.91 -15.94
CA PHE A 398 -24.20 10.93 -16.88
C PHE A 398 -25.26 10.18 -17.68
N THR A 399 -26.49 10.03 -17.18
CA THR A 399 -27.55 9.35 -17.94
C THR A 399 -27.84 10.02 -19.30
N PRO A 400 -28.07 11.35 -19.39
CA PRO A 400 -28.28 12.00 -20.69
C PRO A 400 -27.01 11.98 -21.56
N GLU A 401 -25.83 12.12 -20.96
CA GLU A 401 -24.55 12.03 -21.70
C GLU A 401 -24.37 10.64 -22.34
N VAL A 402 -24.56 9.56 -21.58
CA VAL A 402 -24.43 8.18 -22.07
C VAL A 402 -25.40 7.96 -23.24
N LYS A 403 -26.68 8.36 -23.10
CA LYS A 403 -27.66 8.25 -24.19
C LYS A 403 -27.26 9.03 -25.45
N ALA A 404 -26.71 10.23 -25.27
CA ALA A 404 -26.24 11.05 -26.39
C ALA A 404 -25.05 10.40 -27.11
N MET A 405 -24.10 9.84 -26.35
CA MET A 405 -22.93 9.16 -26.91
C MET A 405 -23.28 7.80 -27.53
N GLU A 406 -24.21 7.03 -26.94
CA GLU A 406 -24.75 5.81 -27.54
C GLU A 406 -25.32 6.09 -28.94
N LYS A 407 -26.14 7.13 -29.06
CA LYS A 407 -26.70 7.56 -30.34
C LYS A 407 -25.64 8.04 -31.32
N ALA A 408 -24.65 8.81 -30.86
CA ALA A 408 -23.60 9.36 -31.71
C ALA A 408 -22.64 8.29 -32.24
N LEU A 409 -22.33 7.28 -31.42
CA LEU A 409 -21.40 6.20 -31.75
C LEU A 409 -22.09 4.97 -32.37
N GLY A 410 -23.43 4.91 -32.34
CA GLY A 410 -24.20 3.76 -32.84
C GLY A 410 -24.00 2.50 -31.98
N ILE A 411 -23.83 2.66 -30.67
CA ILE A 411 -23.58 1.57 -29.70
C ILE A 411 -24.75 1.43 -28.72
N SER A 412 -24.85 0.28 -28.06
CA SER A 412 -25.84 0.01 -26.99
C SER A 412 -25.13 -0.45 -25.71
N CYS A 413 -25.58 0.06 -24.57
CA CYS A 413 -25.12 -0.33 -23.24
C CYS A 413 -25.38 -1.81 -22.90
N ASP A 414 -26.30 -2.48 -23.60
CA ASP A 414 -26.53 -3.93 -23.47
C ASP A 414 -25.25 -4.74 -23.74
N ASN A 415 -24.35 -4.21 -24.57
CA ASN A 415 -23.10 -4.89 -24.94
C ASN A 415 -21.94 -4.60 -23.97
N PHE A 416 -22.06 -3.63 -23.07
CA PHE A 416 -20.92 -3.16 -22.27
C PHE A 416 -20.39 -4.22 -21.29
N SER A 417 -21.27 -5.03 -20.70
CA SER A 417 -20.83 -6.15 -19.86
C SER A 417 -20.10 -7.22 -20.67
N THR A 418 -20.60 -7.53 -21.88
CA THR A 418 -19.93 -8.46 -22.80
C THR A 418 -18.55 -7.95 -23.20
N TRP A 419 -18.42 -6.65 -23.46
CA TRP A 419 -17.15 -6.00 -23.77
C TRP A 419 -16.12 -6.10 -22.64
N LEU A 420 -16.53 -5.92 -21.38
CA LEU A 420 -15.64 -6.16 -20.23
C LEU A 420 -15.18 -7.62 -20.17
N ASP A 421 -16.09 -8.57 -20.43
CA ASP A 421 -15.76 -9.99 -20.43
C ASP A 421 -14.82 -10.38 -21.57
N GLU A 422 -15.02 -9.82 -22.76
CA GLU A 422 -14.13 -9.98 -23.91
C GLU A 422 -12.75 -9.41 -23.62
N GLU A 423 -12.67 -8.17 -23.11
CA GLU A 423 -11.40 -7.54 -22.70
C GLU A 423 -10.68 -8.40 -21.65
N ARG A 424 -11.40 -8.86 -20.62
CA ARG A 424 -10.86 -9.72 -19.57
C ARG A 424 -10.34 -11.06 -20.10
N ARG A 425 -11.11 -11.74 -20.96
CA ARG A 425 -10.71 -13.02 -21.57
C ARG A 425 -9.47 -12.84 -22.43
N PHE A 426 -9.48 -11.81 -23.28
CA PHE A 426 -8.34 -11.49 -24.12
C PHE A 426 -7.06 -11.26 -23.29
N LEU A 427 -7.12 -10.42 -22.25
CA LEU A 427 -6.00 -10.17 -21.35
C LEU A 427 -5.56 -11.40 -20.54
N THR A 428 -6.49 -12.33 -20.25
CA THR A 428 -6.18 -13.59 -19.57
C THR A 428 -5.49 -14.60 -20.50
N ASP A 429 -5.86 -14.62 -21.78
CA ASP A 429 -5.30 -15.51 -22.80
C ASP A 429 -3.88 -15.11 -23.23
N LEU A 430 -3.48 -13.86 -22.97
CA LEU A 430 -2.14 -13.32 -23.21
C LEU A 430 -1.06 -13.86 -22.24
N LYS A 431 -1.26 -15.05 -21.66
CA LYS A 431 -0.37 -15.71 -20.69
C LYS A 431 1.08 -15.83 -21.19
N ASP A 432 1.97 -15.96 -20.20
CA ASP A 432 3.43 -15.86 -20.25
C ASP A 432 4.08 -16.29 -21.57
N GLU A 433 5.03 -15.46 -22.04
CA GLU A 433 5.87 -15.72 -23.21
C GLU A 433 6.44 -17.16 -23.13
N PRO A 434 6.13 -18.05 -24.10
CA PRO A 434 6.60 -19.43 -24.06
C PRO A 434 8.12 -19.47 -23.86
N GLN A 435 8.60 -20.32 -22.94
CA GLN A 435 10.02 -20.40 -22.59
C GLN A 435 10.91 -20.63 -23.82
N GLU A 436 10.41 -21.40 -24.79
CA GLU A 436 11.07 -21.61 -26.09
C GLU A 436 11.30 -20.30 -26.86
N GLN A 437 10.31 -19.38 -26.89
CA GLN A 437 10.44 -18.07 -27.55
C GLN A 437 11.42 -17.15 -26.81
N VAL A 438 11.46 -17.22 -25.48
CA VAL A 438 12.46 -16.51 -24.67
C VAL A 438 13.87 -16.98 -25.00
N LEU A 439 14.07 -18.30 -25.13
CA LEU A 439 15.35 -18.91 -25.48
C LEU A 439 15.76 -18.57 -26.92
N LYS A 440 14.85 -18.64 -27.89
CA LYS A 440 15.11 -18.21 -29.29
C LYS A 440 15.54 -16.75 -29.36
N CYS A 441 14.87 -15.86 -28.63
CA CYS A 441 15.27 -14.45 -28.50
C CYS A 441 16.68 -14.28 -27.92
N ALA A 442 17.01 -15.04 -26.86
CA ALA A 442 18.33 -15.02 -26.26
C ALA A 442 19.40 -15.51 -27.24
N TYR A 443 19.09 -16.56 -28.00
CA TYR A 443 19.97 -17.12 -29.02
C TYR A 443 20.28 -16.12 -30.14
N VAL A 444 19.27 -15.48 -30.72
CA VAL A 444 19.48 -14.45 -31.76
C VAL A 444 20.27 -13.26 -31.22
N ARG A 445 20.03 -12.81 -29.99
CA ARG A 445 20.87 -11.76 -29.37
C ARG A 445 22.31 -12.20 -29.16
N ALA A 446 22.54 -13.44 -28.74
CA ALA A 446 23.87 -14.01 -28.58
C ALA A 446 24.60 -14.11 -29.93
N LEU A 447 23.91 -14.47 -31.02
CA LEU A 447 24.46 -14.45 -32.38
C LEU A 447 24.87 -13.04 -32.82
N ILE A 448 24.02 -12.02 -32.57
CA ILE A 448 24.36 -10.62 -32.88
C ILE A 448 25.59 -10.17 -32.08
N GLN A 449 25.65 -10.50 -30.79
CA GLN A 449 26.81 -10.17 -29.94
C GLN A 449 28.07 -10.89 -30.39
N HIS A 450 27.96 -12.15 -30.80
CA HIS A 450 29.05 -12.92 -31.38
C HIS A 450 29.60 -12.27 -32.64
N CYS A 451 28.73 -11.89 -33.59
CA CYS A 451 29.16 -11.20 -34.81
C CYS A 451 29.89 -9.87 -34.50
N GLN A 452 29.37 -9.08 -33.55
CA GLN A 452 30.01 -7.84 -33.12
C GLN A 452 31.36 -8.06 -32.42
N ALA A 453 31.46 -9.10 -31.59
CA ALA A 453 32.69 -9.47 -30.91
C ALA A 453 33.75 -9.96 -31.90
N ASP A 454 33.35 -10.75 -32.90
CA ASP A 454 34.21 -11.23 -33.98
C ASP A 454 34.74 -10.09 -34.86
N GLU A 455 33.87 -9.17 -35.28
CA GLU A 455 34.27 -7.96 -36.01
C GLU A 455 35.24 -7.09 -35.21
N ARG A 456 34.97 -6.91 -33.91
CA ARG A 456 35.82 -6.12 -33.01
C ARG A 456 37.19 -6.77 -32.83
N TRP A 457 37.23 -8.08 -32.62
CA TRP A 457 38.49 -8.82 -32.51
C TRP A 457 39.30 -8.73 -33.80
N LYS A 458 38.66 -8.92 -34.96
CA LYS A 458 39.31 -8.74 -36.28
C LYS A 458 39.90 -7.35 -36.45
N ALA A 459 39.16 -6.30 -36.07
CA ALA A 459 39.62 -4.92 -36.17
C ALA A 459 40.83 -4.62 -35.26
N VAL A 460 40.79 -5.03 -33.99
CA VAL A 460 41.87 -4.81 -33.02
C VAL A 460 43.08 -5.67 -33.35
N SER A 461 42.88 -6.93 -33.77
CA SER A 461 43.96 -7.82 -34.18
C SER A 461 44.67 -7.30 -35.43
N ALA A 462 43.95 -6.73 -36.41
CA ALA A 462 44.57 -6.14 -37.59
C ALA A 462 45.43 -4.91 -37.24
N GLN A 463 44.99 -4.08 -36.28
CA GLN A 463 45.76 -2.93 -35.79
C GLN A 463 47.02 -3.35 -35.01
N PHE A 464 46.92 -4.41 -34.20
CA PHE A 464 48.07 -4.97 -33.49
C PHE A 464 49.17 -5.48 -34.43
N VAL A 465 48.78 -6.16 -35.52
CA VAL A 465 49.70 -6.70 -36.54
C VAL A 465 50.36 -5.60 -37.41
N ALA A 466 49.74 -4.43 -37.54
CA ALA A 466 50.18 -3.35 -38.43
C ALA A 466 51.21 -2.37 -37.82
N THR A 467 51.67 -2.57 -36.58
CA THR A 467 52.57 -1.64 -35.88
C THR A 467 54.00 -1.68 -36.49
N PRO A 468 54.47 -0.64 -37.20
CA PRO A 468 55.81 -0.65 -37.80
C PRO A 468 56.86 -0.32 -36.74
N SER A 469 57.81 -1.23 -36.53
CA SER A 469 59.00 -0.96 -35.73
C SER A 469 59.98 -0.11 -36.54
N GLN A 470 59.93 1.22 -36.43
CA GLN A 470 61.06 2.06 -36.85
C GLN A 470 61.29 3.28 -35.92
N THR A 471 62.49 3.27 -35.34
CA THR A 471 63.28 4.37 -34.73
C THR A 471 62.78 5.03 -33.44
N ALA A 472 63.44 4.67 -32.33
CA ALA A 472 63.36 5.34 -31.03
C ALA A 472 64.08 6.72 -31.07
N PRO A 473 63.64 7.74 -30.28
CA PRO A 473 63.60 7.64 -28.83
C PRO A 473 62.31 8.20 -28.20
N GLN A 474 61.26 7.39 -28.13
CA GLN A 474 60.16 7.62 -27.18
C GLN A 474 59.60 6.29 -26.64
N TYR A 475 60.51 5.41 -26.20
CA TYR A 475 60.23 4.05 -25.69
C TYR A 475 59.05 3.96 -24.71
N ALA A 476 58.86 4.95 -23.84
CA ALA A 476 57.77 4.97 -22.86
C ALA A 476 56.36 5.21 -23.46
N ILE A 477 56.26 5.85 -24.63
CA ILE A 477 54.98 6.08 -25.32
C ILE A 477 54.64 4.87 -26.18
N GLU A 478 55.61 4.36 -26.95
CA GLU A 478 55.48 3.14 -27.76
C GLU A 478 55.17 1.89 -26.91
N TYR A 479 55.78 1.76 -25.72
CA TYR A 479 55.48 0.69 -24.77
C TYR A 479 54.05 0.77 -24.22
N ARG A 480 53.54 1.98 -23.94
CA ARG A 480 52.16 2.16 -23.45
C ARG A 480 51.12 1.90 -24.53
N GLU A 481 51.40 2.28 -25.77
CA GLU A 481 50.51 2.04 -26.91
C GLU A 481 50.46 0.55 -27.28
N THR A 482 51.60 -0.14 -27.29
CA THR A 482 51.67 -1.60 -27.50
C THR A 482 50.98 -2.37 -26.36
N LEU A 483 51.19 -1.99 -25.10
CA LEU A 483 50.50 -2.60 -23.95
C LEU A 483 48.98 -2.37 -23.99
N TRP A 484 48.53 -1.19 -24.43
CA TRP A 484 47.11 -0.88 -24.60
C TRP A 484 46.48 -1.70 -25.72
N LEU A 485 47.15 -1.82 -26.88
CA LEU A 485 46.71 -2.66 -28.00
C LEU A 485 46.69 -4.15 -27.63
N GLU A 486 47.71 -4.64 -26.91
CA GLU A 486 47.77 -6.02 -26.42
C GLU A 486 46.62 -6.30 -25.43
N THR A 487 46.38 -5.38 -24.48
CA THR A 487 45.28 -5.49 -23.52
C THR A 487 43.92 -5.42 -24.23
N ALA A 488 43.76 -4.55 -25.23
CA ALA A 488 42.56 -4.44 -26.04
C ALA A 488 42.32 -5.71 -26.87
N CYS A 489 43.37 -6.29 -27.44
CA CYS A 489 43.30 -7.53 -28.20
C CYS A 489 42.90 -8.72 -27.32
N ARG A 490 43.54 -8.86 -26.15
CA ARG A 490 43.18 -9.89 -25.14
C ARG A 490 41.73 -9.73 -24.69
N THR A 491 41.31 -8.52 -24.36
CA THR A 491 39.93 -8.24 -23.93
C THR A 491 38.92 -8.55 -25.03
N ALA A 492 39.24 -8.24 -26.30
CA ALA A 492 38.37 -8.56 -27.43
C ALA A 492 38.28 -10.07 -27.69
N LEU A 493 39.40 -10.81 -27.54
CA LEU A 493 39.42 -12.26 -27.64
C LEU A 493 38.61 -12.93 -26.51
N ASP A 494 38.76 -12.46 -25.27
CA ASP A 494 37.99 -12.95 -24.12
C ASP A 494 36.48 -12.72 -24.35
N GLN A 495 36.09 -11.54 -24.86
CA GLN A 495 34.70 -11.25 -25.23
C GLN A 495 34.17 -12.18 -26.34
N LEU A 496 34.99 -12.48 -27.34
CA LEU A 496 34.64 -13.42 -28.40
C LEU A 496 34.45 -14.83 -27.84
N MET A 497 35.36 -15.33 -27.01
CA MET A 497 35.24 -16.64 -26.37
C MET A 497 33.98 -16.77 -25.51
N VAL A 498 33.66 -15.75 -24.71
CA VAL A 498 32.42 -15.71 -23.91
C VAL A 498 31.18 -15.74 -24.81
N SER A 499 31.19 -15.00 -25.92
CA SER A 499 30.07 -15.00 -26.85
C SER A 499 29.89 -16.34 -27.57
N ILE A 500 30.99 -17.03 -27.93
CA ILE A 500 30.96 -18.38 -28.53
C ILE A 500 30.35 -19.39 -27.54
N ALA A 501 30.79 -19.36 -26.28
CA ALA A 501 30.26 -20.24 -25.24
C ALA A 501 28.76 -19.99 -25.00
N ALA A 502 28.34 -18.72 -24.91
CA ALA A 502 26.93 -18.37 -24.73
C ALA A 502 26.05 -18.84 -25.91
N VAL A 503 26.55 -18.74 -27.15
CA VAL A 503 25.87 -19.26 -28.34
C VAL A 503 25.77 -20.78 -28.28
N GLY A 504 26.86 -21.49 -27.95
CA GLY A 504 26.88 -22.96 -27.83
C GLY A 504 25.94 -23.51 -26.76
N ASP A 505 25.91 -22.88 -25.58
CA ASP A 505 24.98 -23.24 -24.50
C ASP A 505 23.51 -23.11 -24.92
N LEU A 506 23.19 -22.10 -25.73
CA LEU A 506 21.85 -21.87 -26.25
C LEU A 506 21.51 -22.82 -27.41
N GLU A 507 22.48 -23.16 -28.26
CA GLU A 507 22.34 -24.19 -29.31
C GLU A 507 22.00 -25.56 -28.67
N GLN A 508 22.66 -25.92 -27.57
CA GLN A 508 22.37 -27.14 -26.83
C GLN A 508 20.96 -27.12 -26.20
N LYS A 509 20.58 -26.01 -25.55
CA LYS A 509 19.26 -25.88 -24.90
C LYS A 509 18.09 -25.85 -25.88
N LEU A 510 18.31 -25.36 -27.10
CA LEU A 510 17.31 -25.27 -28.16
C LEU A 510 17.37 -26.44 -29.16
N GLU A 511 18.29 -27.40 -28.95
CA GLU A 511 18.53 -28.55 -29.85
C GLU A 511 18.80 -28.12 -31.31
N ILE A 512 19.55 -27.03 -31.49
CA ILE A 512 19.86 -26.48 -32.82
C ILE A 512 21.07 -27.22 -33.40
N ALA A 513 20.84 -27.95 -34.50
CA ALA A 513 21.89 -28.72 -35.19
C ALA A 513 22.82 -27.84 -36.04
N GLU A 514 22.31 -26.76 -36.64
CA GLU A 514 23.06 -25.85 -37.49
C GLU A 514 22.85 -24.40 -37.04
N ARG A 515 23.95 -23.67 -36.86
CA ARG A 515 23.93 -22.28 -36.41
C ARG A 515 23.14 -21.40 -37.36
N TRP A 516 22.21 -20.61 -36.82
CA TRP A 516 21.41 -19.72 -37.65
C TRP A 516 22.25 -18.57 -38.24
N THR A 517 22.07 -18.34 -39.54
CA THR A 517 22.59 -17.18 -40.25
C THR A 517 21.51 -16.10 -40.39
N ASP A 518 21.90 -14.92 -40.84
CA ASP A 518 21.01 -13.81 -41.20
C ASP A 518 19.97 -14.16 -42.28
N ALA A 519 20.27 -15.18 -43.11
CA ALA A 519 19.34 -15.74 -44.08
C ALA A 519 18.36 -16.77 -43.50
N HIS A 520 18.62 -17.32 -42.30
CA HIS A 520 17.82 -18.40 -41.74
C HIS A 520 16.38 -17.95 -41.43
N PRO A 521 15.32 -18.69 -41.87
CA PRO A 521 13.93 -18.28 -41.66
C PRO A 521 13.56 -18.05 -40.18
N GLU A 522 13.99 -18.94 -39.29
CA GLU A 522 13.74 -18.80 -37.85
C GLU A 522 14.51 -17.63 -37.23
N TYR A 523 15.67 -17.26 -37.76
CA TYR A 523 16.42 -16.08 -37.33
C TYR A 523 15.65 -14.80 -37.66
N ARG A 524 15.17 -14.67 -38.91
CA ARG A 524 14.37 -13.51 -39.35
C ARG A 524 13.07 -13.37 -38.57
N LYS A 525 12.34 -14.48 -38.39
CA LYS A 525 11.11 -14.54 -37.59
C LYS A 525 11.36 -14.16 -36.13
N THR A 526 12.42 -14.67 -35.53
CA THR A 526 12.81 -14.32 -34.15
C THR A 526 13.27 -12.87 -34.06
N LEU A 527 13.89 -12.31 -35.09
CA LEU A 527 14.31 -10.90 -35.14
C LEU A 527 13.11 -9.93 -35.28
N GLU A 528 12.07 -10.32 -36.01
CA GLU A 528 10.76 -9.63 -36.00
C GLU A 528 10.11 -9.68 -34.61
N TYR A 529 10.13 -10.86 -33.99
CA TYR A 529 9.58 -11.04 -32.66
C TYR A 529 10.35 -10.24 -31.60
N LEU A 530 11.68 -10.19 -31.68
CA LEU A 530 12.55 -9.37 -30.82
C LEU A 530 12.19 -7.89 -30.88
N ARG A 531 11.88 -7.34 -32.06
CA ARG A 531 11.44 -5.95 -32.22
C ARG A 531 10.14 -5.70 -31.45
N THR A 532 9.16 -6.58 -31.61
CA THR A 532 7.87 -6.53 -30.90
C THR A 532 8.07 -6.62 -29.39
N ARG A 533 8.95 -7.52 -28.95
CA ARG A 533 9.29 -7.72 -27.53
C ARG A 533 10.00 -6.51 -26.92
N ASP A 534 10.94 -5.91 -27.63
CA ASP A 534 11.65 -4.71 -27.16
C ASP A 534 10.74 -3.48 -27.12
N PHE A 535 9.80 -3.37 -28.07
CA PHE A 535 8.72 -2.40 -28.02
C PHE A 535 7.84 -2.59 -26.77
N HIS A 536 7.35 -3.81 -26.49
CA HIS A 536 6.56 -4.10 -25.28
C HIS A 536 7.32 -3.77 -24.00
N ARG A 537 8.61 -4.14 -23.91
CA ARG A 537 9.45 -3.82 -22.73
C ARG A 537 9.67 -2.32 -22.56
N ALA A 538 9.85 -1.58 -23.65
CA ALA A 538 9.98 -0.13 -23.59
C ALA A 538 8.67 0.53 -23.10
N LEU A 539 7.52 0.02 -23.56
CA LEU A 539 6.19 0.47 -23.14
C LEU A 539 5.92 0.15 -21.66
N ASP A 540 6.21 -1.08 -21.20
CA ASP A 540 6.09 -1.48 -19.79
C ASP A 540 6.94 -0.60 -18.88
N ARG A 541 8.17 -0.30 -19.31
CA ARG A 541 9.08 0.58 -18.55
C ARG A 541 8.55 2.01 -18.48
N LEU A 542 7.97 2.51 -19.58
CA LEU A 542 7.37 3.84 -19.61
C LEU A 542 6.14 3.92 -18.69
N GLN A 543 5.23 2.93 -18.76
CA GLN A 543 4.06 2.82 -17.90
C GLN A 543 4.46 2.79 -16.41
N GLN A 544 5.45 1.97 -16.05
CA GLN A 544 5.95 1.87 -14.67
C GLN A 544 6.44 3.23 -14.15
N LEU A 545 7.21 3.97 -14.96
CA LEU A 545 7.76 5.27 -14.55
C LEU A 545 6.66 6.35 -14.41
N VAL A 546 5.61 6.30 -15.24
CA VAL A 546 4.44 7.18 -15.12
C VAL A 546 3.69 6.88 -13.84
N ILE A 547 3.36 5.61 -13.56
CA ILE A 547 2.69 5.17 -12.31
C ILE A 547 3.51 5.61 -11.09
N GLN A 548 4.81 5.35 -11.10
CA GLN A 548 5.71 5.79 -10.04
C GLN A 548 5.61 7.31 -9.85
N ARG A 549 5.56 8.12 -10.91
CA ARG A 549 5.45 9.57 -10.77
C ARG A 549 4.12 10.00 -10.14
N LEU A 550 3.03 9.30 -10.42
CA LEU A 550 1.73 9.57 -9.79
C LEU A 550 1.80 9.36 -8.26
N PHE A 551 2.46 8.30 -7.79
CA PHE A 551 2.71 8.10 -6.36
C PHE A 551 3.50 9.23 -5.71
N GLU A 552 4.53 9.79 -6.36
CA GLU A 552 5.27 10.93 -5.80
C GLU A 552 4.42 12.20 -5.74
N LEU A 553 3.55 12.41 -6.73
CA LEU A 553 2.62 13.54 -6.73
C LEU A 553 1.58 13.42 -5.61
N GLN A 554 1.08 12.20 -5.35
CA GLN A 554 0.24 11.93 -4.19
C GLN A 554 0.97 12.28 -2.89
N LYS A 555 2.20 11.78 -2.71
CA LYS A 555 3.02 12.11 -1.54
C LYS A 555 3.23 13.62 -1.41
N ALA A 556 3.46 14.33 -2.51
CA ALA A 556 3.67 15.78 -2.53
C ALA A 556 2.48 16.59 -1.98
N ASN A 557 1.26 16.09 -2.14
CA ASN A 557 0.03 16.75 -1.70
C ASN A 557 -0.33 16.51 -0.23
N MET A 558 0.43 15.68 0.51
CA MET A 558 0.19 15.47 1.94
C MET A 558 0.52 16.72 2.78
N ALA A 559 -0.47 17.23 3.50
CA ALA A 559 -0.29 18.31 4.47
C ALA A 559 0.60 17.87 5.65
N GLY A 560 1.35 18.80 6.25
CA GLY A 560 2.15 18.52 7.46
C GLY A 560 3.56 17.92 7.21
N MET A 561 3.99 17.73 5.97
CA MET A 561 5.34 17.25 5.68
C MET A 561 6.43 18.29 6.02
N GLY A 562 7.46 17.86 6.75
CA GLY A 562 8.63 18.68 7.05
C GLY A 562 9.44 19.06 5.80
N TYR A 563 10.17 20.19 5.88
CA TYR A 563 10.92 20.76 4.74
C TYR A 563 11.84 19.77 4.02
N LYS A 564 12.57 18.92 4.76
CA LYS A 564 13.47 17.90 4.18
C LYS A 564 12.72 16.88 3.32
N MET A 565 11.54 16.45 3.74
CA MET A 565 10.70 15.49 3.00
C MET A 565 10.19 16.12 1.71
N ARG A 566 9.70 17.36 1.76
CA ARG A 566 9.27 18.12 0.57
C ARG A 566 10.40 18.28 -0.45
N MET A 567 11.61 18.59 0.02
CA MET A 567 12.79 18.68 -0.85
C MET A 567 13.17 17.33 -1.48
N SER A 568 13.04 16.23 -0.73
CA SER A 568 13.26 14.88 -1.26
C SER A 568 12.26 14.54 -2.37
N ILE A 569 10.96 14.74 -2.13
CA ILE A 569 9.89 14.53 -3.11
C ILE A 569 10.13 15.39 -4.36
N GLY A 570 10.49 16.66 -4.19
CA GLY A 570 10.82 17.55 -5.30
C GLY A 570 12.00 17.05 -6.15
N LYS A 571 13.04 16.48 -5.53
CA LYS A 571 14.17 15.85 -6.24
C LYS A 571 13.73 14.57 -6.95
N ALA A 572 12.95 13.72 -6.28
CA ALA A 572 12.41 12.48 -6.85
C ALA A 572 11.55 12.76 -8.08
N LEU A 573 10.65 13.75 -8.03
CA LEU A 573 9.82 14.19 -9.15
C LEU A 573 10.66 14.65 -10.36
N LYS A 574 11.73 15.43 -10.13
CA LYS A 574 12.64 15.86 -11.21
C LYS A 574 13.39 14.69 -11.84
N ALA A 575 13.96 13.82 -11.01
CA ALA A 575 14.70 12.64 -11.46
C ALA A 575 13.78 11.70 -12.26
N ARG A 576 12.57 11.45 -11.77
CA ARG A 576 11.57 10.60 -12.41
C ARG A 576 11.07 11.23 -13.72
N GLY A 577 10.91 12.55 -13.77
CA GLY A 577 10.59 13.25 -15.01
C GLY A 577 11.65 13.05 -16.11
N LYS A 578 12.93 13.11 -15.76
CA LYS A 578 14.03 12.81 -16.70
C LYS A 578 14.01 11.36 -17.16
N ALA A 579 13.76 10.42 -16.25
CA ALA A 579 13.65 8.99 -16.57
C ALA A 579 12.50 8.69 -17.55
N ILE A 580 11.32 9.31 -17.33
CA ILE A 580 10.17 9.22 -18.24
C ILE A 580 10.56 9.75 -19.62
N TRP A 581 11.28 10.88 -19.71
CA TRP A 581 11.69 11.46 -20.99
C TRP A 581 12.60 10.51 -21.78
N THR A 582 13.56 9.88 -21.12
CA THR A 582 14.44 8.87 -21.74
C THR A 582 13.65 7.65 -22.19
N ALA A 583 12.74 7.14 -21.36
CA ALA A 583 11.89 6.00 -21.70
C ALA A 583 10.95 6.32 -22.87
N LEU A 584 10.37 7.52 -22.90
CA LEU A 584 9.52 8.02 -23.98
C LEU A 584 10.29 8.11 -25.30
N LYS A 585 11.53 8.62 -25.28
CA LYS A 585 12.39 8.65 -26.46
C LYS A 585 12.65 7.23 -26.99
N LYS A 586 12.99 6.29 -26.10
CA LYS A 586 13.21 4.88 -26.47
C LYS A 586 11.94 4.25 -27.05
N TYR A 587 10.79 4.48 -26.44
CA TYR A 587 9.49 4.04 -26.93
C TYR A 587 9.23 4.59 -28.33
N ASN A 588 9.32 5.91 -28.53
CA ASN A 588 9.04 6.55 -29.83
C ASN A 588 10.00 6.09 -30.94
N THR A 589 11.26 5.80 -30.62
CA THR A 589 12.21 5.21 -31.59
C THR A 589 11.76 3.80 -32.02
N LEU A 590 11.35 2.96 -31.08
CA LEU A 590 10.87 1.61 -31.39
C LEU A 590 9.49 1.64 -32.07
N ALA A 591 8.62 2.57 -31.68
CA ALA A 591 7.29 2.76 -32.24
C ALA A 591 7.34 2.99 -33.75
N SER A 592 8.24 3.86 -34.23
CA SER A 592 8.45 4.10 -35.67
C SER A 592 8.94 2.88 -36.45
N SER A 593 9.53 1.89 -35.76
CA SER A 593 10.07 0.67 -36.38
C SER A 593 9.10 -0.51 -36.41
N MET A 594 7.91 -0.36 -35.80
CA MET A 594 6.84 -1.35 -35.82
C MET A 594 6.14 -1.37 -37.18
N ASN A 595 5.49 -2.48 -37.52
CA ASN A 595 4.68 -2.62 -38.73
C ASN A 595 3.26 -3.09 -38.38
N PRO A 596 2.22 -2.24 -38.53
CA PRO A 596 2.30 -0.82 -38.88
C PRO A 596 2.98 0.03 -37.78
N PRO A 597 3.52 1.24 -38.09
CA PRO A 597 4.15 2.09 -37.08
C PRO A 597 3.20 2.41 -35.91
N ALA A 598 3.71 2.33 -34.69
CA ALA A 598 2.93 2.63 -33.49
C ALA A 598 2.78 4.14 -33.25
N PRO A 599 1.72 4.58 -32.54
CA PRO A 599 1.50 5.99 -32.24
C PRO A 599 2.68 6.62 -31.49
N ILE A 600 3.11 7.81 -31.93
CA ILE A 600 4.14 8.59 -31.24
C ILE A 600 3.50 9.32 -30.06
N LEU A 601 3.98 9.03 -28.84
CA LEU A 601 3.48 9.64 -27.63
C LEU A 601 4.23 10.93 -27.30
N GLN A 602 3.49 11.93 -26.81
CA GLN A 602 4.02 13.19 -26.30
C GLN A 602 3.93 13.23 -24.78
N TRP A 603 4.72 14.11 -24.17
CA TRP A 603 4.70 14.29 -22.72
C TRP A 603 3.30 14.63 -22.17
N LYS A 604 2.53 15.46 -22.91
CA LYS A 604 1.16 15.83 -22.52
C LYS A 604 0.23 14.61 -22.41
N ASP A 605 0.44 13.60 -23.24
CA ASP A 605 -0.36 12.39 -23.26
C ASP A 605 -0.08 11.57 -21.98
N LEU A 606 1.19 11.52 -21.56
CA LEU A 606 1.62 10.81 -20.35
C LEU A 606 1.23 11.49 -19.02
N VAL A 607 1.00 12.80 -19.05
CA VAL A 607 0.64 13.58 -17.85
C VAL A 607 -0.87 13.56 -17.59
N SER A 608 -1.67 13.12 -18.58
CA SER A 608 -3.10 12.88 -18.37
C SER A 608 -3.32 11.59 -17.59
N TYR A 609 -4.04 11.67 -16.46
CA TYR A 609 -4.42 10.51 -15.65
C TYR A 609 -5.19 9.45 -16.44
N SER A 610 -5.92 9.85 -17.48
CA SER A 610 -6.69 8.94 -18.34
C SER A 610 -5.83 8.03 -19.22
N PHE A 611 -4.58 8.41 -19.50
CA PHE A 611 -3.73 7.69 -20.46
C PHE A 611 -3.12 6.40 -19.88
N VAL A 612 -3.15 6.20 -18.55
CA VAL A 612 -2.58 4.98 -17.93
C VAL A 612 -3.25 3.71 -18.45
N ALA A 613 -4.55 3.78 -18.77
CA ALA A 613 -5.31 2.68 -19.35
C ALA A 613 -4.98 2.40 -20.83
N GLU A 614 -4.39 3.36 -21.55
CA GLU A 614 -4.03 3.23 -22.97
C GLU A 614 -2.75 2.39 -23.18
N PHE A 615 -1.88 2.30 -22.16
CA PHE A 615 -0.65 1.52 -22.24
C PHE A 615 -0.90 0.05 -22.52
N ASP A 616 -1.89 -0.54 -21.84
CA ASP A 616 -2.18 -1.97 -22.02
C ASP A 616 -2.77 -2.21 -23.42
N LEU A 617 -3.61 -1.32 -23.94
CA LEU A 617 -4.09 -1.42 -25.33
C LEU A 617 -2.98 -1.26 -26.37
N LEU A 618 -2.11 -0.26 -26.23
CA LEU A 618 -0.96 -0.07 -27.11
C LEU A 618 -0.03 -1.30 -27.11
N LYS A 619 0.09 -1.98 -25.98
CA LYS A 619 0.82 -3.24 -25.86
C LYS A 619 0.16 -4.36 -26.66
N HIS A 620 -1.16 -4.40 -26.67
CA HIS A 620 -1.91 -5.52 -27.24
C HIS A 620 -2.28 -5.35 -28.71
N SER A 621 -2.28 -4.14 -29.25
CA SER A 621 -2.43 -3.87 -30.70
C SER A 621 -1.35 -4.55 -31.56
N TYR A 622 -0.24 -4.98 -30.95
CA TYR A 622 0.89 -5.66 -31.60
C TYR A 622 1.07 -7.11 -31.13
N SER A 623 0.05 -7.69 -30.50
CA SER A 623 0.00 -9.10 -30.12
C SER A 623 -0.58 -9.98 -31.24
N MET A 624 -0.44 -11.31 -31.16
CA MET A 624 -0.78 -12.25 -32.25
C MET A 624 -2.24 -12.21 -32.75
N ARG A 625 -3.14 -11.48 -32.09
CA ARG A 625 -4.53 -11.25 -32.52
C ARG A 625 -4.76 -9.75 -32.70
N ASP A 626 -5.21 -9.35 -33.88
CA ASP A 626 -5.63 -7.97 -34.15
C ASP A 626 -6.96 -7.68 -33.44
N VAL A 627 -6.87 -7.04 -32.27
CA VAL A 627 -8.02 -6.57 -31.48
C VAL A 627 -8.34 -5.11 -31.72
N THR A 628 -7.59 -4.41 -32.60
CA THR A 628 -7.76 -2.98 -32.84
C THR A 628 -9.12 -2.62 -33.45
N SER A 629 -9.80 -3.61 -34.03
CA SER A 629 -11.15 -3.52 -34.57
C SER A 629 -12.26 -3.82 -33.54
N SER A 630 -11.91 -4.31 -32.35
CA SER A 630 -12.90 -4.65 -31.32
C SER A 630 -13.50 -3.39 -30.69
N PRO A 631 -14.84 -3.31 -30.49
CA PRO A 631 -15.48 -2.10 -29.96
C PRO A 631 -14.95 -1.62 -28.60
N TRP A 632 -14.50 -2.55 -27.75
CA TRP A 632 -13.98 -2.25 -26.41
C TRP A 632 -12.56 -1.66 -26.40
N THR A 633 -11.84 -1.66 -27.53
CA THR A 633 -10.53 -0.98 -27.64
C THR A 633 -10.67 0.50 -27.99
N VAL A 634 -11.80 0.92 -28.54
CA VAL A 634 -12.06 2.31 -28.97
C VAL A 634 -12.17 3.24 -27.75
N PRO A 635 -11.37 4.34 -27.66
CA PRO A 635 -11.39 5.25 -26.51
C PRO A 635 -12.76 5.85 -26.19
N ALA A 636 -13.48 6.32 -27.22
CA ALA A 636 -14.83 6.89 -27.04
C ALA A 636 -15.80 5.87 -26.43
N ASN A 637 -15.77 4.61 -26.90
CA ASN A 637 -16.62 3.54 -26.36
C ASN A 637 -16.28 3.24 -24.89
N ARG A 638 -15.00 3.25 -24.52
CA ARG A 638 -14.57 3.05 -23.12
C ARG A 638 -14.95 4.21 -22.20
N GLU A 639 -14.96 5.44 -22.71
CA GLU A 639 -15.44 6.59 -21.94
C GLU A 639 -16.93 6.44 -21.61
N VAL A 640 -17.75 6.09 -22.60
CA VAL A 640 -19.19 5.84 -22.41
C VAL A 640 -19.41 4.68 -21.45
N MET A 641 -18.67 3.59 -21.63
CA MET A 641 -18.72 2.42 -20.76
C MET A 641 -18.38 2.76 -19.31
N SER A 642 -17.32 3.55 -19.08
CA SER A 642 -16.92 4.00 -17.74
C SER A 642 -18.02 4.83 -17.08
N LYS A 643 -18.63 5.79 -17.82
CA LYS A 643 -19.76 6.58 -17.33
C LYS A 643 -20.98 5.71 -17.03
N TYR A 644 -21.28 4.72 -17.89
CA TYR A 644 -22.36 3.76 -17.66
C TYR A 644 -22.17 2.97 -16.36
N PHE A 645 -20.97 2.41 -16.13
CA PHE A 645 -20.69 1.70 -14.88
C PHE A 645 -20.74 2.62 -13.65
N LYS A 646 -20.33 3.89 -13.78
CA LYS A 646 -20.53 4.88 -12.70
C LYS A 646 -22.00 5.13 -12.39
N ILE A 647 -22.88 5.13 -13.39
CA ILE A 647 -24.33 5.22 -13.17
C ILE A 647 -24.83 3.99 -12.41
N LEU A 648 -24.39 2.78 -12.77
CA LEU A 648 -24.78 1.55 -12.05
C LEU A 648 -24.32 1.59 -10.59
N ARG A 649 -23.06 1.94 -10.35
CA ARG A 649 -22.51 2.13 -9.00
C ARG A 649 -23.25 3.21 -8.21
N ALA A 650 -23.62 4.33 -8.83
CA ALA A 650 -24.41 5.37 -8.18
C ALA A 650 -25.85 4.90 -7.84
N LYS A 651 -26.48 4.06 -8.67
CA LYS A 651 -27.79 3.48 -8.33
C LYS A 651 -27.70 2.52 -7.14
N GLU A 652 -26.62 1.76 -7.05
CA GLU A 652 -26.35 0.92 -5.89
C GLU A 652 -26.13 1.75 -4.62
N GLU A 653 -25.40 2.86 -4.72
CA GLU A 653 -25.23 3.79 -3.60
C GLU A 653 -26.57 4.33 -3.08
N VAL A 654 -27.46 4.73 -3.99
CA VAL A 654 -28.81 5.19 -3.63
C VAL A 654 -29.57 4.11 -2.85
N LEU A 655 -29.43 2.84 -3.23
CA LEU A 655 -30.07 1.72 -2.53
C LEU A 655 -29.41 1.42 -1.18
N SER A 656 -28.09 1.62 -1.04
CA SER A 656 -27.40 1.38 0.23
C SER A 656 -27.65 2.47 1.27
N GLU A 657 -28.02 3.68 0.83
CA GLU A 657 -28.20 4.86 1.69
C GLU A 657 -29.68 5.15 2.04
N THR A 658 -30.62 4.35 1.50
CA THR A 658 -32.07 4.41 1.77
C THR A 658 -32.53 3.22 2.57
#